data_AF-A0A3E3E4P8-F1
#
_entry.id   AF-A0A3E3E4P8-F1
#
_cell.length_a   1.000
_cell.length_b   1.000
_cell.length_c   1.000
_cell.angle_alpha   90.00
_cell.angle_beta   90.00
_cell.angle_gamma   90.00
#
_symmetry.space_group_name_H-M   'P 1'
#
loop_
_entity.id
_entity.type
_entity.pdbx_description
1 polymer ?
#
loop_
_entity_poly.entity_id
_entity_poly.type
_entity_poly.pdbx_seq_one_letter_code
_entity_poly.pdbx_strand_id
1 'polypeptide(L)'
;MKKKLQYRIEQFHIKDLINKKYCYIQGWCYSPEEVGLEYGIRINDKDVDFYIDHVYRNDVTANILDVDSKKIGFTIYVFFEEIHSFLFYVKSSIQKYDLIVLNEDEVNQSMEVNSIDYRVSEETFSKENSMFYIVGWAASTLGKVEYEILDEKNCSVPFEVEIVNRFDLVQLQLVDENNSLCGFQLKFNAVANGKYRLILKDSQYIQEEILDVENNNGVTILRNYFKALNASNIKRALKYFHDQGIRQFLKRVKEGPNGKTFKYQNWFNEHKATDEELAKQRVEKFSYNPKISIIVATFNTAEEYLKEMIDTVVDQTYPNWELCIGDGSTTNFVEEYIKYNYKNEIRIKFKRLEENYGISGNMNGALSLATGDYVALYDHDDLLTPDALYEVVKALQDYPYDIVYTDEDKLDNDRKELIDPHFKPDFSIDLLRSQNYICHFLVVNKTIVDEIGGLHSEYDGSQDLDYVLRCYEKANGVYHIPKILYHWRMHPQSTALNPESKMYCYEAGKRAIQDHYDRVGIAAHVEMMPKPLYGMYQSTYNVKEHSKISIVAINDAEAKDVSSLITSIREKSDYANIEFIIVNNSISKFISVSEDVKVLEWDKERNYSKMYNFAVNHANGEYLLFLRSKMMLDSKTAISQMLGVCQRPDIGAVNGKVIGIDDTIINAGIIFEKGGVVKYCYSGQDKESNGYMCHPKLLCNYSILSGMNLMVKKVDFLSVGGFDEQYYLGFYDLDFCIKLRIQGKLNTYNGFSHWRYNVRNLIMGYEAADVKKDKEALNEEYNLFRKNQFDFLNKVDPFYSPNFSTKYDAYTIAD
;
A
#
# COMPACT_ATOMS: atom_id res chain seq x y z
N MET A 1 6.94 29.82 41.85
CA MET A 1 7.69 28.58 42.13
C MET A 1 7.77 27.81 40.82
N LYS A 2 8.97 27.60 40.27
CA LYS A 2 9.15 26.80 39.05
C LYS A 2 8.61 25.38 39.26
N LYS A 3 7.84 24.84 38.33
CA LYS A 3 7.29 23.47 38.44
C LYS A 3 8.43 22.46 38.21
N LYS A 4 8.61 21.52 39.14
CA LYS A 4 9.66 20.50 39.12
C LYS A 4 9.39 19.41 38.06
N LEU A 5 10.47 18.79 37.56
CA LEU A 5 10.48 17.57 36.73
C LEU A 5 9.50 16.52 37.27
N GLN A 6 8.72 15.88 36.38
CA GLN A 6 7.78 14.82 36.72
C GLN A 6 8.20 13.52 36.03
N TYR A 7 8.30 12.41 36.77
CA TYR A 7 8.71 11.12 36.21
C TYR A 7 8.15 9.94 36.97
N ARG A 8 8.18 8.76 36.35
CA ARG A 8 7.97 7.46 36.98
C ARG A 8 8.80 6.40 36.27
N ILE A 9 9.51 5.59 37.06
CA ILE A 9 10.09 4.33 36.60
C ILE A 9 9.08 3.22 36.87
N GLU A 10 8.76 2.45 35.84
CA GLU A 10 7.74 1.40 35.88
C GLU A 10 8.37 0.02 35.99
N GLN A 11 9.49 -0.18 35.31
CA GLN A 11 10.29 -1.39 35.39
C GLN A 11 11.77 -1.03 35.39
N PHE A 12 12.54 -1.74 36.20
CA PHE A 12 13.98 -1.67 36.22
C PHE A 12 14.52 -3.07 36.55
N HIS A 13 15.35 -3.63 35.68
CA HIS A 13 15.97 -4.93 35.85
C HIS A 13 17.46 -4.85 35.55
N ILE A 14 18.29 -5.50 36.36
CA ILE A 14 19.70 -5.74 36.07
C ILE A 14 19.82 -7.23 35.76
N LYS A 15 20.17 -7.57 34.53
CA LYS A 15 20.28 -8.95 34.06
C LYS A 15 21.75 -9.32 33.92
N ASP A 16 22.17 -10.40 34.58
CA ASP A 16 23.47 -11.04 34.39
C ASP A 16 23.24 -12.42 33.78
N LEU A 17 23.21 -12.46 32.44
CA LEU A 17 23.19 -13.70 31.70
C LEU A 17 24.63 -14.14 31.45
N ILE A 18 24.89 -15.45 31.39
CA ILE A 18 26.24 -16.06 31.41
C ILE A 18 27.23 -15.43 30.41
N ASN A 19 26.76 -14.93 29.26
CA ASN A 19 27.58 -14.26 28.24
C ASN A 19 27.13 -12.83 27.91
N LYS A 20 26.15 -12.28 28.65
CA LYS A 20 25.54 -11.00 28.30
C LYS A 20 24.87 -10.33 29.50
N LYS A 21 25.35 -9.14 29.86
CA LYS A 21 24.81 -8.38 30.98
C LYS A 21 24.25 -7.05 30.53
N TYR A 22 23.07 -6.69 31.03
CA TYR A 22 22.40 -5.45 30.67
C TYR A 22 21.43 -4.95 31.74
N CYS A 23 21.22 -3.64 31.78
CA CYS A 23 20.11 -3.05 32.52
C CYS A 23 18.99 -2.69 31.54
N TYR A 24 17.75 -2.96 31.97
CA TYR A 24 16.53 -2.56 31.29
C TYR A 24 15.79 -1.55 32.15
N ILE A 25 15.37 -0.43 31.55
CA ILE A 25 14.60 0.60 32.23
C ILE A 25 13.38 0.94 31.38
N GLN A 26 12.20 0.95 31.98
CA GLN A 26 11.00 1.46 31.34
C GLN A 26 10.34 2.49 32.23
N GLY A 27 9.93 3.61 31.64
CA GLY A 27 9.26 4.66 32.40
C GLY A 27 8.87 5.86 31.55
N TRP A 28 8.65 6.98 32.23
CA TRP A 28 8.38 8.26 31.61
C TRP A 28 8.91 9.42 32.44
N CYS A 29 9.23 10.53 31.78
CA CYS A 29 9.75 11.75 32.37
C CYS A 29 9.39 12.96 31.50
N TYR A 30 8.91 14.05 32.10
CA TYR A 30 8.65 15.32 31.39
C TYR A 30 8.86 16.54 32.30
N SER A 31 9.16 17.69 31.68
CA SER A 31 9.24 19.00 32.34
C SER A 31 8.15 19.93 31.79
N PRO A 32 7.34 20.58 32.64
CA PRO A 32 6.36 21.57 32.18
C PRO A 32 6.97 22.85 31.60
N GLU A 33 8.26 23.11 31.82
CA GLU A 33 8.93 24.37 31.46
C GLU A 33 9.97 24.20 30.33
N GLU A 34 10.27 22.97 29.92
CA GLU A 34 11.34 22.69 28.95
C GLU A 34 11.02 21.47 28.08
N VAL A 35 11.32 21.59 26.78
CA VAL A 35 11.14 20.52 25.79
C VAL A 35 12.51 19.97 25.40
N GLY A 36 12.66 18.64 25.38
CA GLY A 36 13.90 17.96 24.97
C GLY A 36 14.86 17.66 26.12
N LEU A 37 14.41 16.85 27.09
CA LEU A 37 15.23 16.40 28.21
C LEU A 37 16.34 15.45 27.72
N GLU A 38 17.55 15.63 28.24
CA GLU A 38 18.68 14.76 27.96
C GLU A 38 18.75 13.63 29.01
N TYR A 39 18.96 12.40 28.55
CA TYR A 39 19.11 11.23 29.42
C TYR A 39 20.59 10.86 29.51
N GLY A 40 21.03 10.39 30.67
CA GLY A 40 22.38 9.89 30.86
C GLY A 40 22.40 8.70 31.79
N ILE A 41 23.31 7.76 31.53
CA ILE A 41 23.57 6.61 32.40
C ILE A 41 25.05 6.62 32.78
N ARG A 42 25.35 6.38 34.06
CA ARG A 42 26.69 6.01 34.52
C ARG A 42 26.70 4.62 35.10
N ILE A 43 27.73 3.88 34.73
CA ILE A 43 28.09 2.60 35.33
C ILE A 43 29.51 2.75 35.89
N ASN A 44 29.71 2.42 37.17
CA ASN A 44 31.00 2.56 37.86
C ASN A 44 31.56 3.98 37.75
N ASP A 45 30.68 4.98 37.95
CA ASP A 45 30.96 6.41 37.84
C ASP A 45 31.41 6.92 36.45
N LYS A 46 31.34 6.09 35.40
CA LYS A 46 31.64 6.47 34.02
C LYS A 46 30.37 6.58 33.19
N ASP A 47 30.24 7.67 32.42
CA ASP A 47 29.14 7.81 31.46
C ASP A 47 29.27 6.73 30.36
N VAL A 48 28.16 6.07 30.03
CA VAL A 48 28.10 4.97 29.05
C VAL A 48 27.02 5.24 28.01
N ASP A 49 27.23 4.73 26.79
CA ASP A 49 26.22 4.77 25.74
C ASP A 49 25.12 3.75 26.04
N PHE A 50 23.90 4.09 25.64
CA PHE A 50 22.72 3.25 25.82
C PHE A 50 21.75 3.43 24.66
N TYR A 51 20.93 2.41 24.45
CA TYR A 51 19.83 2.47 23.51
C TYR A 51 18.59 3.02 24.21
N ILE A 52 17.94 4.03 23.65
CA ILE A 52 16.68 4.60 24.14
C ILE A 52 15.65 4.62 23.02
N ASP A 53 14.50 4.01 23.27
CA ASP A 53 13.33 4.12 22.42
C ASP A 53 12.24 4.94 23.12
N HIS A 54 11.69 5.94 22.44
CA HIS A 54 10.73 6.86 23.02
C HIS A 54 9.30 6.35 22.84
N VAL A 55 8.64 6.11 23.97
CA VAL A 55 7.30 5.54 24.01
C VAL A 55 6.27 6.64 24.24
N TYR A 56 5.17 6.60 23.48
CA TYR A 56 4.08 7.56 23.64
C TYR A 56 3.33 7.34 24.95
N ARG A 57 3.25 8.34 25.81
CA ARG A 57 2.58 8.26 27.12
C ARG A 57 1.39 9.18 27.24
N ASN A 58 0.37 8.92 26.42
CA ASN A 58 -0.86 9.71 26.42
C ASN A 58 -1.66 9.53 27.71
N ASP A 59 -1.50 8.40 28.40
CA ASP A 59 -2.03 8.13 29.74
C ASP A 59 -1.48 9.12 30.79
N VAL A 60 -0.24 9.58 30.59
CA VAL A 60 0.44 10.55 31.46
C VAL A 60 0.05 11.99 31.11
N THR A 61 -0.08 12.34 29.82
CA THR A 61 -0.36 13.72 29.36
C THR A 61 -1.84 14.08 29.25
N ALA A 62 -2.77 13.14 29.48
CA ALA A 62 -4.21 13.33 29.23
C ALA A 62 -4.83 14.57 29.90
N ASN A 63 -4.23 15.07 30.98
CA ASN A 63 -4.71 16.25 31.73
C ASN A 63 -3.70 17.41 31.78
N ILE A 64 -2.65 17.38 30.96
CA ILE A 64 -1.58 18.39 30.95
C ILE A 64 -1.49 19.00 29.55
N LEU A 65 -1.97 20.24 29.42
CA LEU A 65 -1.87 21.05 28.20
C LEU A 65 -0.39 21.35 27.89
N ASP A 66 -0.04 21.37 26.60
CA ASP A 66 1.26 21.78 26.04
C ASP A 66 2.47 20.83 26.26
N VAL A 67 2.25 19.54 26.56
CA VAL A 67 3.33 18.53 26.61
C VAL A 67 3.22 17.55 25.44
N ASP A 68 4.25 17.49 24.60
CA ASP A 68 4.33 16.55 23.47
C ASP A 68 4.46 15.10 23.98
N SER A 69 3.37 14.34 23.92
CA SER A 69 3.33 12.96 24.41
C SER A 69 4.28 12.00 23.68
N LYS A 70 4.86 12.42 22.54
CA LYS A 70 5.86 11.67 21.78
C LYS A 70 7.21 11.57 22.46
N LYS A 71 7.53 12.47 23.39
CA LYS A 71 8.92 12.67 23.88
C LYS A 71 9.12 12.42 25.37
N ILE A 72 8.16 11.78 26.03
CA ILE A 72 8.16 11.67 27.49
C ILE A 72 8.26 10.24 28.02
N GLY A 73 7.85 9.21 27.27
CA GLY A 73 8.09 7.82 27.66
C GLY A 73 9.42 7.31 27.12
N PHE A 74 10.01 6.34 27.80
CA PHE A 74 11.24 5.71 27.35
C PHE A 74 11.30 4.23 27.75
N THR A 75 11.91 3.45 26.87
CA THR A 75 12.47 2.13 27.14
C THR A 75 13.96 2.19 26.84
N ILE A 76 14.79 1.82 27.82
CA ILE A 76 16.23 1.94 27.76
C ILE A 76 16.88 0.58 27.98
N TYR A 77 17.86 0.26 27.13
CA TYR A 77 18.77 -0.87 27.31
C TYR A 77 20.20 -0.34 27.38
N VAL A 78 20.95 -0.79 28.38
CA VAL A 78 22.38 -0.49 28.52
C VAL A 78 23.14 -1.78 28.80
N PHE A 79 24.14 -2.07 27.97
CA PHE A 79 24.98 -3.25 28.11
C PHE A 79 26.22 -2.93 28.93
N PHE A 80 26.71 -3.89 29.72
CA PHE A 80 27.89 -3.70 30.56
C PHE A 80 28.71 -4.99 30.71
N GLU A 81 30.00 -4.84 31.01
CA GLU A 81 30.87 -5.97 31.38
C GLU A 81 30.86 -6.20 32.90
N GLU A 82 31.02 -5.13 33.69
CA GLU A 82 30.98 -5.12 35.15
C GLU A 82 30.15 -3.95 35.68
N ILE A 83 29.43 -4.16 36.78
CA ILE A 83 28.58 -3.15 37.41
C ILE A 83 28.69 -3.26 38.95
N HIS A 84 29.22 -2.20 39.56
CA HIS A 84 29.35 -1.98 41.00
C HIS A 84 28.58 -0.72 41.43
N SER A 85 28.28 0.20 40.52
CA SER A 85 27.36 1.29 40.76
C SER A 85 26.57 1.63 39.50
N PHE A 86 25.34 2.08 39.69
CA PHE A 86 24.44 2.46 38.60
C PHE A 86 23.79 3.81 38.88
N LEU A 87 23.85 4.72 37.92
CA LEU A 87 23.14 5.98 37.97
C LEU A 87 22.41 6.22 36.65
N PHE A 88 21.08 6.26 36.67
CA PHE A 88 20.28 6.81 35.58
C PHE A 88 19.81 8.21 35.96
N TYR A 89 20.12 9.20 35.13
CA TYR A 89 19.79 10.59 35.39
C TYR A 89 19.19 11.29 34.16
N VAL A 90 18.45 12.35 34.44
CA VAL A 90 17.89 13.24 33.43
C VAL A 90 18.41 14.65 33.64
N LYS A 91 18.86 15.29 32.57
CA LYS A 91 19.39 16.64 32.57
C LYS A 91 18.44 17.56 31.81
N SER A 92 18.09 18.65 32.48
CA SER A 92 17.43 19.82 31.90
C SER A 92 18.45 20.94 31.68
N SER A 93 18.08 22.01 30.98
CA SER A 93 18.90 23.19 30.75
C SER A 93 19.35 23.89 32.05
N ILE A 94 18.68 23.62 33.17
CA ILE A 94 18.89 24.32 34.45
C ILE A 94 19.43 23.38 35.55
N GLN A 95 19.09 22.08 35.52
CA GLN A 95 19.41 21.15 36.61
C GLN A 95 19.48 19.69 36.14
N LYS A 96 20.33 18.89 36.79
CA LYS A 96 20.40 17.42 36.68
C LYS A 96 19.60 16.74 37.79
N TYR A 97 18.86 15.69 37.45
CA TYR A 97 18.01 14.89 38.33
C TYR A 97 18.42 13.42 38.26
N ASP A 98 18.83 12.86 39.39
CA ASP A 98 19.19 11.44 39.49
C ASP A 98 17.91 10.63 39.76
N LEU A 99 17.56 9.73 38.83
CA LEU A 99 16.29 9.00 38.85
C LEU A 99 16.41 7.61 39.46
N ILE A 100 17.54 6.92 39.23
CA ILE A 100 17.91 5.64 39.85
C ILE A 100 19.36 5.76 40.27
N VAL A 101 19.65 5.50 41.56
CA VAL A 101 21.01 5.49 42.10
C VAL A 101 21.14 4.19 42.88
N LEU A 102 22.10 3.36 42.48
CA LEU A 102 22.41 2.10 43.16
C LEU A 102 23.90 2.06 43.47
N ASN A 103 24.20 1.75 44.73
CA ASN A 103 25.53 1.36 45.15
C ASN A 103 25.77 -0.15 44.91
N GLU A 104 26.97 -0.63 45.25
CA GLU A 104 27.37 -2.02 44.98
C GLU A 104 26.47 -3.06 45.66
N ASP A 105 26.08 -2.83 46.91
CA ASP A 105 25.20 -3.75 47.64
C ASP A 105 23.81 -3.80 46.99
N GLU A 106 23.29 -2.66 46.52
CA GLU A 106 21.98 -2.56 45.88
C GLU A 106 21.96 -3.14 44.47
N VAL A 107 23.05 -2.97 43.72
CA VAL A 107 23.27 -3.61 42.41
C VAL A 107 23.26 -5.13 42.59
N ASN A 108 24.04 -5.64 43.54
CA ASN A 108 24.13 -7.08 43.80
C ASN A 108 22.78 -7.68 44.24
N GLN A 109 21.97 -6.94 44.99
CA GLN A 109 20.62 -7.39 45.39
C GLN A 109 19.61 -7.37 44.25
N SER A 110 19.77 -6.47 43.27
CA SER A 110 18.85 -6.30 42.14
C SER A 110 19.25 -7.10 40.89
N MET A 111 20.42 -7.74 40.93
CA MET A 111 20.97 -8.50 39.82
C MET A 111 20.32 -9.87 39.71
N GLU A 112 19.63 -10.10 38.60
CA GLU A 112 19.02 -11.38 38.26
C GLU A 112 20.05 -12.20 37.47
N VAL A 113 20.63 -13.22 38.13
CA VAL A 113 21.62 -14.14 37.55
C VAL A 113 20.93 -15.39 37.04
N ASN A 114 20.55 -15.39 35.76
CA ASN A 114 19.79 -16.47 35.13
C ASN A 114 20.41 -16.82 33.78
N SER A 115 20.25 -18.05 33.28
CA SER A 115 20.70 -18.40 31.92
C SER A 115 19.62 -18.22 30.86
N ILE A 116 18.34 -18.10 31.27
CA ILE A 116 17.18 -17.91 30.39
C ILE A 116 16.65 -16.49 30.51
N ASP A 117 16.47 -15.85 29.37
CA ASP A 117 15.70 -14.61 29.23
C ASP A 117 14.43 -14.90 28.43
N TYR A 118 13.29 -14.32 28.84
CA TYR A 118 12.01 -14.68 28.27
C TYR A 118 10.96 -13.60 28.45
N ARG A 119 9.90 -13.70 27.66
CA ARG A 119 8.68 -12.93 27.83
C ARG A 119 7.48 -13.66 27.26
N VAL A 120 6.48 -13.88 28.09
CA VAL A 120 5.12 -14.21 27.62
C VAL A 120 4.44 -12.93 27.14
N SER A 121 4.02 -12.95 25.88
CA SER A 121 3.46 -11.79 25.17
C SER A 121 1.94 -11.86 25.05
N GLU A 122 1.37 -13.07 24.98
CA GLU A 122 -0.08 -13.31 24.88
C GLU A 122 -0.49 -14.60 25.60
N GLU A 123 -1.68 -14.60 26.20
CA GLU A 123 -2.33 -15.74 26.82
C GLU A 123 -3.84 -15.69 26.51
N THR A 124 -4.38 -16.70 25.82
CA THR A 124 -5.76 -16.69 25.32
C THR A 124 -6.46 -18.03 25.57
N PHE A 125 -7.62 -18.03 26.22
CA PHE A 125 -8.47 -19.21 26.40
C PHE A 125 -9.67 -19.21 25.45
N SER A 126 -9.84 -20.28 24.68
CA SER A 126 -10.99 -20.54 23.83
C SER A 126 -11.95 -21.54 24.50
N LYS A 127 -13.19 -21.08 24.75
CA LYS A 127 -14.24 -21.90 25.38
C LYS A 127 -14.84 -22.95 24.45
N GLU A 128 -14.88 -22.69 23.14
CA GLU A 128 -15.55 -23.56 22.17
C GLU A 128 -14.85 -24.91 22.02
N ASN A 129 -13.53 -24.92 22.17
CA ASN A 129 -12.70 -26.11 22.04
C ASN A 129 -11.86 -26.42 23.30
N SER A 130 -12.05 -25.66 24.39
CA SER A 130 -11.29 -25.80 25.65
C SER A 130 -9.77 -25.68 25.48
N MET A 131 -9.29 -24.85 24.54
CA MET A 131 -7.86 -24.65 24.26
C MET A 131 -7.32 -23.36 24.87
N PHE A 132 -6.15 -23.42 25.50
CA PHE A 132 -5.36 -22.27 25.94
C PHE A 132 -4.15 -22.08 25.03
N TYR A 133 -3.91 -20.85 24.61
CA TYR A 133 -2.84 -20.44 23.71
C TYR A 133 -1.91 -19.48 24.46
N ILE A 134 -0.60 -19.68 24.33
CA ILE A 134 0.43 -18.81 24.89
C ILE A 134 1.39 -18.42 23.77
N VAL A 135 1.68 -17.14 23.61
CA VAL A 135 2.69 -16.65 22.66
C VAL A 135 3.75 -15.89 23.42
N GLY A 136 5.01 -16.12 23.09
CA GLY A 136 6.12 -15.45 23.76
C GLY A 136 7.46 -15.65 23.06
N TRP A 137 8.53 -15.37 23.77
CA TRP A 137 9.87 -15.79 23.40
C TRP A 137 10.64 -16.20 24.65
N ALA A 138 11.56 -17.14 24.49
CA ALA A 138 12.51 -17.57 25.51
C ALA A 138 13.83 -17.95 24.84
N ALA A 139 14.92 -17.36 25.27
CA ALA A 139 16.27 -17.63 24.80
C ALA A 139 17.17 -17.99 25.98
N SER A 140 17.99 -19.02 25.82
CA SER A 140 19.00 -19.40 26.80
C SER A 140 20.41 -19.13 26.26
N THR A 141 21.28 -18.66 27.15
CA THR A 141 22.73 -18.56 26.90
C THR A 141 23.43 -19.92 26.92
N LEU A 142 22.75 -20.99 27.36
CA LEU A 142 23.26 -22.35 27.47
C LEU A 142 22.69 -23.32 26.43
N GLY A 143 21.93 -22.80 25.44
CA GLY A 143 21.42 -23.59 24.32
C GLY A 143 19.91 -23.52 24.18
N LYS A 144 19.29 -24.65 23.83
CA LYS A 144 17.85 -24.72 23.56
C LYS A 144 17.05 -24.65 24.87
N VAL A 145 16.01 -23.81 24.87
CA VAL A 145 15.01 -23.78 25.95
C VAL A 145 14.00 -24.90 25.72
N GLU A 146 13.76 -25.71 26.74
CA GLU A 146 12.70 -26.71 26.78
C GLU A 146 11.48 -26.14 27.51
N TYR A 147 10.29 -26.59 27.09
CA TYR A 147 9.01 -26.13 27.57
C TYR A 147 8.28 -27.28 28.29
N GLU A 148 7.56 -26.97 29.35
CA GLU A 148 6.66 -27.90 30.02
C GLU A 148 5.47 -27.13 30.61
N ILE A 149 4.29 -27.73 30.58
CA ILE A 149 3.07 -27.12 31.14
C ILE A 149 2.58 -28.01 32.28
N LEU A 150 2.42 -27.43 33.46
CA LEU A 150 1.93 -28.11 34.65
C LEU A 150 0.56 -27.56 35.04
N ASP A 151 -0.36 -28.44 35.42
CA ASP A 151 -1.62 -28.04 36.05
C ASP A 151 -1.46 -27.70 37.54
N GLU A 152 -2.55 -27.31 38.20
CA GLU A 152 -2.60 -26.99 39.64
C GLU A 152 -2.18 -28.15 40.56
N LYS A 153 -2.16 -29.40 40.07
CA LYS A 153 -1.72 -30.60 40.80
C LYS A 153 -0.29 -31.01 40.45
N ASN A 154 0.44 -30.17 39.69
CA ASN A 154 1.78 -30.44 39.18
C ASN A 154 1.84 -31.64 38.23
N CYS A 155 0.73 -31.96 37.55
CA CYS A 155 0.70 -32.96 36.50
C CYS A 155 1.03 -32.30 35.15
N SER A 156 1.88 -32.98 34.36
CA SER A 156 2.27 -32.52 33.02
C SER A 156 1.07 -32.57 32.07
N VAL A 157 0.83 -31.46 31.37
CA VAL A 157 -0.27 -31.28 30.42
C VAL A 157 0.27 -31.36 29.00
N PRO A 158 -0.26 -32.23 28.13
CA PRO A 158 0.14 -32.28 26.73
C PRO A 158 -0.11 -30.95 26.01
N PHE A 159 0.87 -30.48 25.27
CA PHE A 159 0.82 -29.23 24.53
C PHE A 159 1.50 -29.36 23.16
N GLU A 160 1.09 -28.51 22.23
CA GLU A 160 1.79 -28.30 20.96
C GLU A 160 2.61 -27.03 21.06
N VAL A 161 3.82 -27.04 20.49
CA VAL A 161 4.73 -25.89 20.44
C VAL A 161 5.19 -25.64 19.01
N GLU A 162 5.04 -24.41 18.54
CA GLU A 162 5.66 -23.91 17.32
C GLU A 162 6.74 -22.89 17.69
N ILE A 163 7.94 -23.06 17.14
CA ILE A 163 9.08 -22.16 17.39
C ILE A 163 9.19 -21.16 16.24
N VAL A 164 9.25 -19.88 16.58
CA VAL A 164 9.22 -18.75 15.64
C VAL A 164 10.56 -18.00 15.68
N ASN A 165 10.99 -17.51 14.52
CA ASN A 165 12.19 -16.69 14.43
C ASN A 165 11.94 -15.24 14.93
N ARG A 166 12.88 -14.69 15.71
CA ARG A 166 12.82 -13.37 16.35
C ARG A 166 14.07 -12.54 16.03
N PHE A 167 14.23 -12.19 14.75
CA PHE A 167 15.32 -11.33 14.27
C PHE A 167 15.33 -9.93 14.92
N ASP A 168 14.19 -9.44 15.40
CA ASP A 168 14.12 -8.18 16.15
C ASP A 168 14.91 -8.24 17.46
N LEU A 169 14.93 -9.39 18.13
CA LEU A 169 15.75 -9.60 19.34
C LEU A 169 17.24 -9.67 19.01
N VAL A 170 17.59 -10.15 17.82
CA VAL A 170 18.97 -10.15 17.31
C VAL A 170 19.46 -8.73 17.01
N GLN A 171 18.62 -7.90 16.38
CA GLN A 171 18.94 -6.50 16.10
C GLN A 171 19.15 -5.68 17.38
N LEU A 172 18.38 -5.97 18.43
CA LEU A 172 18.55 -5.39 19.77
C LEU A 172 19.73 -6.01 20.55
N GLN A 173 20.47 -6.92 19.91
CA GLN A 173 21.52 -7.75 20.48
C GLN A 173 21.06 -8.64 21.65
N LEU A 174 19.77 -8.66 22.01
CA LEU A 174 19.19 -9.46 23.10
C LEU A 174 19.43 -10.95 22.95
N VAL A 175 19.50 -11.43 21.71
CA VAL A 175 19.73 -12.83 21.36
C VAL A 175 20.73 -12.92 20.21
N ASP A 176 21.63 -13.90 20.21
CA ASP A 176 22.59 -14.10 19.10
C ASP A 176 21.88 -14.60 17.83
N GLU A 177 22.46 -14.37 16.65
CA GLU A 177 21.92 -14.84 15.35
C GLU A 177 21.63 -16.35 15.34
N ASN A 178 22.51 -17.13 15.97
CA ASN A 178 22.39 -18.59 16.08
C ASN A 178 21.22 -19.04 16.99
N ASN A 179 20.71 -18.15 17.83
CA ASN A 179 19.59 -18.38 18.76
C ASN A 179 18.32 -17.62 18.35
N SER A 180 18.26 -17.13 17.11
CA SER A 180 17.13 -16.35 16.57
C SER A 180 15.80 -17.11 16.58
N LEU A 181 15.81 -18.45 16.59
CA LEU A 181 14.64 -19.32 16.81
C LEU A 181 14.26 -19.43 18.30
N CYS A 182 13.90 -18.30 18.90
CA CYS A 182 13.56 -18.20 20.32
C CYS A 182 12.12 -17.73 20.59
N GLY A 183 11.32 -17.43 19.56
CA GLY A 183 9.88 -17.22 19.70
C GLY A 183 9.16 -18.55 19.92
N PHE A 184 8.06 -18.55 20.67
CA PHE A 184 7.21 -19.73 20.82
C PHE A 184 5.72 -19.39 20.74
N GLN A 185 4.95 -20.32 20.18
CA GLN A 185 3.50 -20.39 20.27
C GLN A 185 3.13 -21.75 20.85
N LEU A 186 2.61 -21.77 22.07
CA LEU A 186 2.19 -22.96 22.80
C LEU A 186 0.66 -23.05 22.78
N LYS A 187 0.11 -24.25 22.62
CA LYS A 187 -1.34 -24.47 22.83
C LYS A 187 -1.60 -25.80 23.53
N PHE A 188 -2.56 -25.82 24.46
CA PHE A 188 -2.93 -27.02 25.21
C PHE A 188 -4.40 -26.99 25.66
N ASN A 189 -4.96 -28.16 25.99
CA ASN A 189 -6.32 -28.25 26.53
C ASN A 189 -6.34 -27.74 27.98
N ALA A 190 -7.16 -26.74 28.26
CA ALA A 190 -7.29 -26.15 29.59
C ALA A 190 -8.76 -26.11 30.05
N VAL A 191 -8.96 -26.14 31.36
CA VAL A 191 -10.28 -25.97 31.98
C VAL A 191 -10.47 -24.51 32.35
N ALA A 192 -11.67 -23.99 32.12
CA ALA A 192 -12.02 -22.63 32.50
C ALA A 192 -11.89 -22.43 34.03
N ASN A 193 -11.29 -21.32 34.45
CA ASN A 193 -10.81 -21.03 35.81
C ASN A 193 -9.67 -21.93 36.33
N GLY A 194 -9.04 -22.73 35.47
CA GLY A 194 -7.86 -23.52 35.83
C GLY A 194 -6.62 -22.64 36.04
N LYS A 195 -5.71 -23.10 36.89
CA LYS A 195 -4.38 -22.51 37.05
C LYS A 195 -3.34 -23.43 36.46
N TYR A 196 -2.49 -22.88 35.61
CA TYR A 196 -1.42 -23.61 34.95
C TYR A 196 -0.10 -22.88 35.15
N ARG A 197 1.00 -23.58 34.89
CA ARG A 197 2.35 -23.02 35.00
C ARG A 197 3.16 -23.42 33.78
N LEU A 198 3.76 -22.44 33.11
CA LEU A 198 4.73 -22.65 32.05
C LEU A 198 6.11 -22.75 32.68
N ILE A 199 6.76 -23.89 32.47
CA ILE A 199 8.13 -24.15 32.89
C ILE A 199 9.03 -24.00 31.65
N LEU A 200 9.98 -23.08 31.73
CA LEU A 200 11.05 -22.89 30.76
C LEU A 200 12.34 -23.39 31.40
N LYS A 201 13.00 -24.37 30.79
CA LYS A 201 14.20 -24.97 31.36
C LYS A 201 15.34 -25.07 30.36
N ASP A 202 16.55 -24.92 30.85
CA ASP A 202 17.77 -25.27 30.14
C ASP A 202 18.61 -26.22 31.01
N SER A 203 19.88 -26.44 30.64
CA SER A 203 20.75 -27.37 31.36
C SER A 203 21.09 -26.97 32.81
N GLN A 204 20.86 -25.72 33.23
CA GLN A 204 21.26 -25.21 34.55
C GLN A 204 20.18 -24.39 35.27
N TYR A 205 19.18 -23.87 34.55
CA TYR A 205 18.17 -22.98 35.11
C TYR A 205 16.75 -23.41 34.73
N ILE A 206 15.82 -23.21 35.66
CA ILE A 206 14.40 -23.41 35.47
C ILE A 206 13.68 -22.12 35.84
N GLN A 207 12.93 -21.59 34.88
CA GLN A 207 12.07 -20.44 35.04
C GLN A 207 10.61 -20.89 35.01
N GLU A 208 9.82 -20.39 35.95
CA GLU A 208 8.40 -20.69 36.07
C GLU A 208 7.59 -19.41 35.83
N GLU A 209 6.54 -19.52 35.01
CA GLU A 209 5.57 -18.46 34.75
C GLU A 209 4.15 -18.96 35.04
N ILE A 210 3.37 -18.18 35.80
CA ILE A 210 2.01 -18.55 36.21
C ILE A 210 1.00 -18.12 35.14
N LEU A 211 0.12 -19.04 34.76
CA LEU A 211 -0.91 -18.85 33.73
C LEU A 211 -2.32 -18.90 34.38
N ASP A 212 -3.06 -17.81 34.27
CA ASP A 212 -4.41 -17.68 34.85
C ASP A 212 -5.51 -17.82 33.78
N VAL A 213 -6.24 -18.95 33.77
CA VAL A 213 -7.27 -19.26 32.76
C VAL A 213 -8.65 -18.76 33.22
N GLU A 214 -8.98 -17.47 33.14
CA GLU A 214 -10.28 -16.97 33.65
C GLU A 214 -11.50 -17.27 32.73
N ASN A 215 -12.60 -17.75 33.34
CA ASN A 215 -13.87 -18.08 32.70
C ASN A 215 -14.74 -16.82 32.50
N ASN A 216 -14.51 -16.09 31.41
CA ASN A 216 -15.20 -14.81 31.24
C ASN A 216 -16.55 -14.92 30.51
N ASN A 217 -17.65 -14.68 31.24
CA ASN A 217 -18.96 -14.28 30.70
C ASN A 217 -18.90 -12.78 30.41
N GLY A 218 -19.03 -12.37 29.14
CA GLY A 218 -19.33 -11.00 28.74
C GLY A 218 -18.31 -9.90 29.06
N VAL A 219 -17.26 -10.18 29.85
CA VAL A 219 -16.25 -9.19 30.28
C VAL A 219 -14.90 -9.36 29.55
N THR A 220 -14.69 -10.47 28.83
CA THR A 220 -13.54 -10.63 27.90
C THR A 220 -13.65 -9.79 26.64
N ILE A 221 -14.85 -9.34 26.23
CA ILE A 221 -14.97 -8.42 25.09
C ILE A 221 -14.33 -7.07 25.43
N LEU A 222 -14.39 -6.66 26.70
CA LEU A 222 -13.69 -5.49 27.22
C LEU A 222 -12.22 -5.81 27.54
N ARG A 223 -11.88 -6.97 28.11
CA ARG A 223 -10.46 -7.27 28.46
C ARG A 223 -9.59 -7.70 27.27
N ASN A 224 -10.13 -8.34 26.24
CA ASN A 224 -9.45 -8.52 24.94
C ASN A 224 -9.36 -7.18 24.20
N TYR A 225 -10.30 -6.26 24.43
CA TYR A 225 -10.12 -4.85 24.06
C TYR A 225 -9.00 -4.18 24.84
N PHE A 226 -8.85 -4.49 26.15
CA PHE A 226 -7.88 -3.88 27.07
C PHE A 226 -6.47 -4.51 27.08
N LYS A 227 -6.30 -5.75 26.60
CA LYS A 227 -5.01 -6.45 26.42
C LYS A 227 -4.53 -6.44 24.95
N ALA A 228 -5.41 -6.19 23.98
CA ALA A 228 -5.03 -5.73 22.63
C ALA A 228 -4.67 -4.23 22.58
N LEU A 229 -4.62 -3.56 23.73
CA LEU A 229 -4.18 -2.17 23.86
C LEU A 229 -2.65 -2.09 23.87
N ASN A 230 -2.05 -2.15 22.69
CA ASN A 230 -0.84 -1.36 22.48
C ASN A 230 -1.29 0.11 22.34
N ALA A 231 -0.54 1.09 22.89
CA ALA A 231 -0.88 2.51 22.75
C ALA A 231 -1.11 2.89 21.28
N SER A 232 -0.43 2.23 20.33
CA SER A 232 -0.65 2.37 18.89
C SER A 232 -2.01 1.83 18.40
N ASN A 233 -2.52 0.74 18.97
CA ASN A 233 -3.80 0.14 18.63
C ASN A 233 -4.98 0.83 19.33
N ILE A 234 -4.82 1.33 20.56
CA ILE A 234 -5.81 2.24 21.19
C ILE A 234 -5.83 3.58 20.48
N LYS A 235 -4.67 4.12 20.10
CA LYS A 235 -4.58 5.41 19.43
C LYS A 235 -5.05 5.28 17.99
N ARG A 236 -4.86 4.14 17.32
CA ARG A 236 -5.56 3.79 16.05
C ARG A 236 -7.05 3.61 16.25
N ALA A 237 -7.49 2.97 17.33
CA ALA A 237 -8.90 2.78 17.68
C ALA A 237 -9.61 4.12 17.99
N LEU A 238 -9.03 4.96 18.85
CA LEU A 238 -9.52 6.28 19.22
C LEU A 238 -9.34 7.32 18.12
N LYS A 239 -8.30 7.23 17.30
CA LYS A 239 -8.13 8.04 16.07
C LYS A 239 -9.16 7.61 15.02
N TYR A 240 -9.38 6.33 14.80
CA TYR A 240 -10.45 5.83 13.94
C TYR A 240 -11.85 6.20 14.49
N PHE A 241 -12.03 6.22 15.81
CA PHE A 241 -13.23 6.70 16.49
C PHE A 241 -13.45 8.21 16.37
N HIS A 242 -12.38 9.00 16.46
CA HIS A 242 -12.41 10.46 16.36
C HIS A 242 -12.52 10.94 14.89
N ASP A 243 -11.84 10.25 13.96
CA ASP A 243 -11.75 10.62 12.54
C ASP A 243 -12.94 10.07 11.71
N GLN A 244 -13.50 8.89 12.07
CA GLN A 244 -14.58 8.22 11.34
C GLN A 244 -15.87 8.05 12.16
N GLY A 245 -15.85 8.38 13.45
CA GLY A 245 -17.02 8.37 14.35
C GLY A 245 -17.35 7.02 15.00
N ILE A 246 -18.25 7.06 15.98
CA ILE A 246 -18.63 5.92 16.85
C ILE A 246 -19.18 4.70 16.08
N ARG A 247 -19.91 4.92 14.97
CA ARG A 247 -20.51 3.85 14.14
C ARG A 247 -19.44 3.02 13.42
N GLN A 248 -18.43 3.68 12.90
CA GLN A 248 -17.29 3.09 12.19
C GLN A 248 -16.39 2.31 13.13
N PHE A 249 -16.04 2.93 14.25
CA PHE A 249 -15.25 2.32 15.30
C PHE A 249 -15.87 1.03 15.81
N LEU A 250 -17.16 1.03 16.18
CA LEU A 250 -17.87 -0.17 16.63
C LEU A 250 -17.87 -1.31 15.59
N LYS A 251 -17.81 -0.99 14.30
CA LYS A 251 -17.67 -1.99 13.24
C LYS A 251 -16.27 -2.64 13.25
N ARG A 252 -15.22 -1.82 13.30
CA ARG A 252 -13.83 -2.26 13.35
C ARG A 252 -13.46 -3.00 14.64
N VAL A 253 -14.09 -2.62 15.76
CA VAL A 253 -14.07 -3.33 17.04
C VAL A 253 -14.63 -4.75 16.90
N LYS A 254 -15.68 -4.94 16.09
CA LYS A 254 -16.34 -6.24 15.86
C LYS A 254 -15.52 -7.18 14.95
N GLU A 255 -14.53 -6.68 14.21
CA GLU A 255 -13.80 -7.41 13.15
C GLU A 255 -12.34 -7.80 13.50
N GLY A 256 -11.67 -7.16 14.49
CA GLY A 256 -10.35 -7.59 15.04
C GLY A 256 -9.07 -7.07 14.33
N PRO A 257 -7.84 -7.42 14.82
CA PRO A 257 -6.55 -7.02 14.22
C PRO A 257 -6.12 -7.86 13.00
N ASN A 258 -6.51 -9.14 12.96
CA ASN A 258 -6.68 -9.89 11.72
C ASN A 258 -7.90 -9.41 10.95
N GLY A 259 -8.57 -8.33 11.37
CA GLY A 259 -9.80 -7.87 10.75
C GLY A 259 -9.63 -7.55 9.28
N LYS A 260 -8.45 -7.18 8.74
CA LYS A 260 -8.29 -7.09 7.28
C LYS A 260 -8.28 -8.46 6.61
N THR A 261 -7.49 -9.43 7.09
CA THR A 261 -7.44 -10.80 6.56
C THR A 261 -8.74 -11.56 6.81
N PHE A 262 -9.37 -11.39 7.97
CA PHE A 262 -10.67 -11.93 8.35
C PHE A 262 -11.83 -11.25 7.61
N LYS A 263 -11.83 -9.91 7.46
CA LYS A 263 -12.78 -9.22 6.56
C LYS A 263 -12.58 -9.70 5.13
N TYR A 264 -11.33 -9.84 4.69
CA TYR A 264 -11.05 -10.28 3.35
C TYR A 264 -11.47 -11.73 3.14
N GLN A 265 -11.20 -12.64 4.09
CA GLN A 265 -11.63 -14.02 4.00
C GLN A 265 -13.16 -14.14 4.02
N ASN A 266 -13.85 -13.31 4.82
CA ASN A 266 -15.31 -13.22 4.80
C ASN A 266 -15.81 -12.68 3.46
N TRP A 267 -15.25 -11.56 3.01
CA TRP A 267 -15.55 -10.96 1.71
C TRP A 267 -15.35 -11.98 0.59
N PHE A 268 -14.20 -12.66 0.56
CA PHE A 268 -13.88 -13.67 -0.45
C PHE A 268 -14.87 -14.84 -0.37
N ASN A 269 -15.21 -15.32 0.83
CA ASN A 269 -16.21 -16.37 0.99
C ASN A 269 -17.61 -15.96 0.54
N GLU A 270 -17.97 -14.67 0.64
CA GLU A 270 -19.24 -14.11 0.18
C GLU A 270 -19.25 -13.80 -1.33
N HIS A 271 -18.08 -13.57 -1.94
CA HIS A 271 -17.95 -13.14 -3.33
C HIS A 271 -17.45 -14.24 -4.27
N LYS A 272 -16.88 -15.33 -3.75
CA LYS A 272 -16.50 -16.51 -4.56
C LYS A 272 -17.74 -17.20 -5.10
N ALA A 273 -17.60 -17.83 -6.26
CA ALA A 273 -18.69 -18.61 -6.84
C ALA A 273 -19.17 -19.72 -5.90
N THR A 274 -20.48 -19.77 -5.70
CA THR A 274 -21.16 -20.82 -4.93
C THR A 274 -21.29 -22.10 -5.76
N ASP A 275 -21.46 -23.25 -5.10
CA ASP A 275 -21.68 -24.53 -5.80
C ASP A 275 -22.90 -24.48 -6.74
N GLU A 276 -23.93 -23.72 -6.38
CA GLU A 276 -25.12 -23.52 -7.23
C GLU A 276 -24.78 -22.72 -8.50
N GLU A 277 -23.99 -21.65 -8.37
CA GLU A 277 -23.51 -20.87 -9.51
C GLU A 277 -22.61 -21.70 -10.40
N LEU A 278 -21.65 -22.43 -9.83
CA LEU A 278 -20.77 -23.34 -10.57
C LEU A 278 -21.58 -24.40 -11.33
N ALA A 279 -22.62 -24.96 -10.72
CA ALA A 279 -23.51 -25.91 -11.39
C ALA A 279 -24.28 -25.28 -12.56
N LYS A 280 -24.73 -24.02 -12.43
CA LYS A 280 -25.37 -23.26 -13.52
C LYS A 280 -24.39 -22.97 -14.66
N GLN A 281 -23.18 -22.54 -14.34
CA GLN A 281 -22.13 -22.26 -15.32
C GLN A 281 -21.82 -23.49 -16.19
N ARG A 282 -21.75 -24.69 -15.59
CA ARG A 282 -21.44 -25.94 -16.30
C ARG A 282 -22.48 -26.34 -17.37
N VAL A 283 -23.72 -25.86 -17.27
CA VAL A 283 -24.79 -26.17 -18.24
C VAL A 283 -25.11 -24.99 -19.16
N GLU A 284 -24.50 -23.83 -18.92
CA GLU A 284 -24.71 -22.63 -19.73
C GLU A 284 -24.09 -22.79 -21.13
N LYS A 285 -24.74 -22.18 -22.11
CA LYS A 285 -24.29 -22.15 -23.49
C LYS A 285 -24.15 -20.72 -23.96
N PHE A 286 -22.90 -20.29 -24.14
CA PHE A 286 -22.60 -18.99 -24.68
C PHE A 286 -22.88 -18.90 -26.18
N SER A 287 -23.22 -17.70 -26.64
CA SER A 287 -23.41 -17.42 -28.07
C SER A 287 -22.07 -17.38 -28.81
N TYR A 288 -21.07 -16.76 -28.18
CA TYR A 288 -19.67 -16.82 -28.57
C TYR A 288 -18.93 -17.76 -27.63
N ASN A 289 -18.39 -18.87 -28.16
CA ASN A 289 -17.84 -19.98 -27.36
C ASN A 289 -16.37 -20.25 -27.74
N PRO A 290 -15.46 -19.28 -27.58
CA PRO A 290 -14.06 -19.39 -28.02
C PRO A 290 -13.31 -20.45 -27.22
N LYS A 291 -12.36 -21.15 -27.86
CA LYS A 291 -11.46 -22.04 -27.13
C LYS A 291 -10.34 -21.23 -26.46
N ILE A 292 -10.09 -21.48 -25.18
CA ILE A 292 -8.97 -20.88 -24.44
C ILE A 292 -7.81 -21.88 -24.35
N SER A 293 -6.63 -21.51 -24.84
CA SER A 293 -5.39 -22.26 -24.65
C SER A 293 -4.63 -21.71 -23.44
N ILE A 294 -4.51 -22.52 -22.41
CA ILE A 294 -3.79 -22.17 -21.17
C ILE A 294 -2.34 -22.61 -21.32
N ILE A 295 -1.40 -21.67 -21.20
CA ILE A 295 0.01 -21.87 -21.48
C ILE A 295 0.76 -21.97 -20.16
N VAL A 296 1.42 -23.10 -19.94
CA VAL A 296 2.19 -23.38 -18.71
C VAL A 296 3.59 -23.86 -19.08
N ALA A 297 4.60 -23.24 -18.47
CA ALA A 297 5.97 -23.74 -18.48
C ALA A 297 6.24 -24.50 -17.18
N THR A 298 6.79 -25.72 -17.28
CA THR A 298 7.21 -26.51 -16.11
C THR A 298 8.72 -26.69 -16.08
N PHE A 299 9.32 -26.63 -14.88
CA PHE A 299 10.73 -26.93 -14.66
C PHE A 299 10.95 -27.52 -13.27
N ASN A 300 11.17 -28.83 -13.21
CA ASN A 300 11.31 -29.61 -11.96
C ASN A 300 10.19 -29.31 -10.96
N THR A 301 8.97 -29.11 -11.47
CA THR A 301 7.78 -28.80 -10.69
C THR A 301 7.48 -29.93 -9.70
N ALA A 302 7.25 -29.56 -8.43
CA ALA A 302 6.89 -30.51 -7.39
C ALA A 302 5.54 -31.19 -7.68
N GLU A 303 5.38 -32.43 -7.23
CA GLU A 303 4.18 -33.24 -7.51
C GLU A 303 2.90 -32.54 -7.06
N GLU A 304 2.91 -32.00 -5.85
CA GLU A 304 1.77 -31.32 -5.25
C GLU A 304 1.34 -30.09 -6.05
N TYR A 305 2.30 -29.31 -6.55
CA TYR A 305 2.03 -28.10 -7.34
C TYR A 305 1.51 -28.46 -8.73
N LEU A 306 2.15 -29.44 -9.39
CA LEU A 306 1.72 -29.94 -10.69
C LEU A 306 0.27 -30.47 -10.62
N LYS A 307 -0.04 -31.24 -9.56
CA LYS A 307 -1.37 -31.79 -9.35
C LYS A 307 -2.41 -30.70 -9.13
N GLU A 308 -2.18 -29.80 -8.17
CA GLU A 308 -3.16 -28.76 -7.82
C GLU A 308 -3.39 -27.82 -9.02
N MET A 309 -2.34 -27.45 -9.75
CA MET A 309 -2.42 -26.63 -10.96
C MET A 309 -3.28 -27.29 -12.04
N ILE A 310 -3.00 -28.56 -12.40
CA ILE A 310 -3.78 -29.27 -13.43
C ILE A 310 -5.23 -29.44 -12.99
N ASP A 311 -5.47 -29.83 -11.73
CA ASP A 311 -6.82 -30.07 -11.21
C ASP A 311 -7.69 -28.81 -11.31
N THR A 312 -7.15 -27.62 -10.99
CA THR A 312 -7.92 -26.36 -11.11
C THR A 312 -8.31 -26.03 -12.55
N VAL A 313 -7.54 -26.49 -13.54
CA VAL A 313 -7.89 -26.35 -14.97
C VAL A 313 -8.92 -27.40 -15.39
N VAL A 314 -8.73 -28.65 -14.97
CA VAL A 314 -9.66 -29.76 -15.28
C VAL A 314 -11.06 -29.47 -14.75
N ASP A 315 -11.14 -28.87 -13.56
CA ASP A 315 -12.39 -28.62 -12.84
C ASP A 315 -13.12 -27.34 -13.29
N GLN A 316 -12.56 -26.57 -14.24
CA GLN A 316 -13.19 -25.36 -14.77
C GLN A 316 -14.63 -25.60 -15.24
N THR A 317 -15.52 -24.65 -14.97
CA THR A 317 -16.93 -24.74 -15.35
C THR A 317 -17.15 -24.50 -16.85
N TYR A 318 -16.29 -23.69 -17.48
CA TYR A 318 -16.25 -23.54 -18.93
C TYR A 318 -15.54 -24.76 -19.57
N PRO A 319 -16.14 -25.45 -20.56
CA PRO A 319 -15.60 -26.73 -21.03
C PRO A 319 -14.62 -26.61 -22.21
N ASN A 320 -14.65 -25.50 -22.97
CA ASN A 320 -13.89 -25.37 -24.22
C ASN A 320 -12.51 -24.76 -23.99
N TRP A 321 -11.62 -25.57 -23.41
CA TRP A 321 -10.23 -25.18 -23.17
C TRP A 321 -9.26 -26.27 -23.60
N GLU A 322 -7.99 -25.92 -23.64
CA GLU A 322 -6.87 -26.85 -23.68
C GLU A 322 -5.73 -26.35 -22.80
N LEU A 323 -5.06 -27.28 -22.13
CA LEU A 323 -3.92 -27.01 -21.27
C LEU A 323 -2.65 -27.39 -22.02
N CYS A 324 -1.84 -26.41 -22.40
CA CYS A 324 -0.61 -26.59 -23.14
C CYS A 324 0.58 -26.48 -22.19
N ILE A 325 1.30 -27.60 -21.99
CA ILE A 325 2.44 -27.69 -21.07
C ILE A 325 3.73 -27.86 -21.88
N GLY A 326 4.66 -26.93 -21.69
CA GLY A 326 6.02 -26.96 -22.22
C GLY A 326 6.99 -27.26 -21.08
N ASP A 327 7.58 -28.45 -21.10
CA ASP A 327 8.35 -28.95 -19.97
C ASP A 327 9.85 -28.94 -20.25
N GLY A 328 10.58 -28.08 -19.53
CA GLY A 328 12.05 -27.99 -19.56
C GLY A 328 12.74 -28.78 -18.44
N SER A 329 12.01 -29.60 -17.68
CA SER A 329 12.54 -30.34 -16.52
C SER A 329 13.73 -31.23 -16.88
N THR A 330 14.57 -31.56 -15.89
CA THR A 330 15.73 -32.44 -16.09
C THR A 330 15.38 -33.93 -16.04
N THR A 331 14.21 -34.28 -15.49
CA THR A 331 13.71 -35.66 -15.35
C THR A 331 12.38 -35.81 -16.08
N ASN A 332 11.97 -37.03 -16.45
CA ASN A 332 10.70 -37.27 -17.15
C ASN A 332 9.46 -37.25 -16.21
N PHE A 333 9.63 -36.80 -14.96
CA PHE A 333 8.60 -36.86 -13.93
C PHE A 333 7.27 -36.24 -14.38
N VAL A 334 7.30 -35.02 -14.94
CA VAL A 334 6.08 -34.31 -15.38
C VAL A 334 5.34 -35.09 -16.46
N GLU A 335 6.08 -35.62 -17.45
CA GLU A 335 5.49 -36.42 -18.53
C GLU A 335 4.84 -37.71 -18.01
N GLU A 336 5.54 -38.43 -17.15
CA GLU A 336 5.05 -39.68 -16.53
C GLU A 336 3.84 -39.41 -15.64
N TYR A 337 3.87 -38.33 -14.87
CA TYR A 337 2.77 -37.92 -14.00
C TYR A 337 1.50 -37.63 -14.80
N ILE A 338 1.61 -36.84 -15.88
CA ILE A 338 0.47 -36.51 -16.74
C ILE A 338 -0.09 -37.77 -17.41
N LYS A 339 0.79 -38.62 -17.97
CA LYS A 339 0.39 -39.87 -18.62
C LYS A 339 -0.27 -40.86 -17.66
N TYR A 340 0.11 -40.86 -16.39
CA TYR A 340 -0.47 -41.78 -15.42
C TYR A 340 -1.81 -41.26 -14.87
N ASN A 341 -1.85 -40.00 -14.42
CA ASN A 341 -2.99 -39.44 -13.69
C ASN A 341 -4.08 -38.86 -14.61
N TYR A 342 -3.72 -38.35 -15.79
CA TYR A 342 -4.64 -37.61 -16.68
C TYR A 342 -4.78 -38.25 -18.08
N LYS A 343 -4.49 -39.55 -18.22
CA LYS A 343 -4.53 -40.27 -19.51
C LYS A 343 -5.84 -40.16 -20.31
N ASN A 344 -6.96 -39.89 -19.64
CA ASN A 344 -8.28 -39.77 -20.25
C ASN A 344 -8.65 -38.32 -20.57
N GLU A 345 -7.87 -37.35 -20.11
CA GLU A 345 -8.12 -35.93 -20.36
C GLU A 345 -7.39 -35.50 -21.64
N ILE A 346 -8.11 -35.56 -22.76
CA ILE A 346 -7.55 -35.26 -24.09
C ILE A 346 -7.24 -33.77 -24.33
N ARG A 347 -7.76 -32.88 -23.47
CA ARG A 347 -7.53 -31.44 -23.58
C ARG A 347 -6.15 -31.01 -23.06
N ILE A 348 -5.44 -31.89 -22.36
CA ILE A 348 -4.06 -31.65 -21.93
C ILE A 348 -3.11 -32.01 -23.06
N LYS A 349 -2.38 -31.01 -23.54
CA LYS A 349 -1.32 -31.13 -24.55
C LYS A 349 0.02 -30.94 -23.86
N PHE A 350 0.93 -31.88 -24.05
CA PHE A 350 2.24 -31.88 -23.41
C PHE A 350 3.35 -31.93 -24.46
N LYS A 351 4.39 -31.13 -24.26
CA LYS A 351 5.63 -31.17 -25.04
C LYS A 351 6.83 -31.14 -24.11
N ARG A 352 7.60 -32.21 -24.14
CA ARG A 352 8.95 -32.23 -23.57
C ARG A 352 9.88 -31.40 -24.45
N LEU A 353 10.61 -30.48 -23.83
CA LEU A 353 11.63 -29.68 -24.50
C LEU A 353 12.98 -30.39 -24.45
N GLU A 354 13.86 -30.10 -25.40
CA GLU A 354 15.19 -30.74 -25.48
C GLU A 354 16.07 -30.37 -24.28
N GLU A 355 15.92 -29.13 -23.79
CA GLU A 355 16.57 -28.59 -22.61
C GLU A 355 15.70 -27.47 -21.99
N ASN A 356 16.17 -26.86 -20.89
CA ASN A 356 15.52 -25.71 -20.29
C ASN A 356 15.92 -24.41 -21.01
N TYR A 357 14.96 -23.74 -21.65
CA TYR A 357 15.19 -22.49 -22.40
C TYR A 357 14.82 -21.22 -21.62
N GLY A 358 14.74 -21.32 -20.29
CA GLY A 358 14.24 -20.22 -19.45
C GLY A 358 12.72 -20.10 -19.52
N ILE A 359 12.16 -19.12 -18.79
CA ILE A 359 10.71 -19.01 -18.63
C ILE A 359 10.02 -18.69 -19.96
N SER A 360 10.54 -17.71 -20.72
CA SER A 360 9.96 -17.34 -22.02
C SER A 360 10.08 -18.46 -23.04
N GLY A 361 11.24 -19.13 -23.11
CA GLY A 361 11.47 -20.22 -24.04
C GLY A 361 10.57 -21.42 -23.77
N ASN A 362 10.40 -21.79 -22.50
CA ASN A 362 9.52 -22.89 -22.11
C ASN A 362 8.04 -22.55 -22.35
N MET A 363 7.62 -21.32 -22.04
CA MET A 363 6.27 -20.82 -22.34
C MET A 363 6.01 -20.79 -23.86
N ASN A 364 6.99 -20.41 -24.67
CA ASN A 364 6.87 -20.49 -26.14
C ASN A 364 6.76 -21.95 -26.63
N GLY A 365 7.46 -22.87 -25.97
CA GLY A 365 7.32 -24.30 -26.18
C GLY A 365 5.88 -24.78 -25.97
N ALA A 366 5.24 -24.35 -24.88
CA ALA A 366 3.82 -24.57 -24.61
C ALA A 366 2.91 -23.87 -25.63
N LEU A 367 3.18 -22.60 -25.94
CA LEU A 367 2.43 -21.79 -26.91
C LEU A 367 2.39 -22.43 -28.30
N SER A 368 3.45 -23.15 -28.70
CA SER A 368 3.48 -23.89 -29.98
C SER A 368 2.43 -25.00 -30.10
N LEU A 369 1.82 -25.43 -28.99
CA LEU A 369 0.73 -26.42 -28.94
C LEU A 369 -0.66 -25.80 -29.03
N ALA A 370 -0.76 -24.48 -28.82
CA ALA A 370 -2.00 -23.74 -28.68
C ALA A 370 -2.77 -23.66 -30.00
N THR A 371 -4.06 -23.96 -29.95
CA THR A 371 -5.00 -23.96 -31.08
C THR A 371 -6.30 -23.21 -30.77
N GLY A 372 -6.41 -22.64 -29.58
CA GLY A 372 -7.56 -21.85 -29.17
C GLY A 372 -7.56 -20.44 -29.76
N ASP A 373 -8.72 -19.81 -29.72
CA ASP A 373 -8.96 -18.43 -30.16
C ASP A 373 -8.34 -17.40 -29.19
N TYR A 374 -8.13 -17.80 -27.93
CA TYR A 374 -7.46 -17.01 -26.90
C TYR A 374 -6.34 -17.81 -26.24
N VAL A 375 -5.35 -17.08 -25.75
CA VAL A 375 -4.17 -17.59 -25.02
C VAL A 375 -4.19 -17.02 -23.62
N ALA A 376 -4.10 -17.87 -22.61
CA ALA A 376 -4.04 -17.47 -21.22
C ALA A 376 -2.70 -17.90 -20.60
N LEU A 377 -2.01 -16.98 -19.93
CA LEU A 377 -0.73 -17.29 -19.25
C LEU A 377 -1.01 -17.83 -17.84
N TYR A 378 -0.39 -18.96 -17.49
CA TYR A 378 -0.58 -19.59 -16.18
C TYR A 378 0.72 -20.22 -15.66
N ASP A 379 0.99 -20.04 -14.37
CA ASP A 379 2.18 -20.57 -13.71
C ASP A 379 1.93 -21.96 -13.12
N HIS A 380 2.97 -22.78 -13.12
CA HIS A 380 2.88 -24.21 -12.80
C HIS A 380 2.62 -24.53 -11.33
N ASP A 381 2.66 -23.53 -10.46
CA ASP A 381 2.56 -23.60 -9.01
C ASP A 381 1.43 -22.74 -8.42
N ASP A 382 0.65 -22.08 -9.27
CA ASP A 382 -0.48 -21.23 -8.86
C ASP A 382 -1.83 -21.93 -9.02
N LEU A 383 -2.92 -21.28 -8.59
CA LEU A 383 -4.28 -21.83 -8.65
C LEU A 383 -5.24 -20.89 -9.38
N LEU A 384 -6.12 -21.46 -10.21
CA LEU A 384 -7.29 -20.78 -10.75
C LEU A 384 -8.54 -21.07 -9.93
N THR A 385 -9.46 -20.11 -9.86
CA THR A 385 -10.80 -20.39 -9.32
C THR A 385 -11.60 -21.21 -10.34
N PRO A 386 -12.55 -22.08 -9.92
CA PRO A 386 -13.31 -22.94 -10.82
C PRO A 386 -14.12 -22.21 -11.90
N ASP A 387 -14.42 -20.93 -11.70
CA ASP A 387 -15.19 -20.06 -12.60
C ASP A 387 -14.33 -19.15 -13.49
N ALA A 388 -13.00 -19.20 -13.38
CA ALA A 388 -12.08 -18.26 -14.06
C ALA A 388 -12.30 -18.18 -15.57
N LEU A 389 -12.29 -19.32 -16.27
CA LEU A 389 -12.47 -19.35 -17.73
C LEU A 389 -13.90 -18.97 -18.15
N TYR A 390 -14.90 -19.31 -17.32
CA TYR A 390 -16.29 -18.94 -17.60
C TYR A 390 -16.46 -17.42 -17.56
N GLU A 391 -15.91 -16.74 -16.56
CA GLU A 391 -16.00 -15.28 -16.43
C GLU A 391 -15.26 -14.55 -17.56
N VAL A 392 -14.13 -15.10 -18.03
CA VAL A 392 -13.44 -14.61 -19.25
C VAL A 392 -14.37 -14.67 -20.46
N VAL A 393 -14.98 -15.82 -20.73
CA VAL A 393 -15.87 -15.98 -21.91
C VAL A 393 -17.15 -15.16 -21.78
N LYS A 394 -17.65 -15.00 -20.56
CA LYS A 394 -18.79 -14.14 -20.26
C LYS A 394 -18.51 -12.67 -20.60
N ALA A 395 -17.32 -12.17 -20.27
CA ALA A 395 -16.91 -10.81 -20.63
C ALA A 395 -16.82 -10.60 -22.15
N LEU A 396 -16.56 -11.67 -22.91
CA LEU A 396 -16.45 -11.62 -24.37
C LEU A 396 -17.78 -11.68 -25.13
N GLN A 397 -18.92 -11.81 -24.44
CA GLN A 397 -20.23 -11.91 -25.11
C GLN A 397 -20.67 -10.59 -25.75
N ASP A 398 -20.43 -9.47 -25.06
CA ASP A 398 -20.86 -8.15 -25.53
C ASP A 398 -19.86 -7.55 -26.51
N TYR A 399 -18.57 -7.84 -26.31
CA TYR A 399 -17.49 -7.35 -27.16
C TYR A 399 -16.31 -8.34 -27.12
N PRO A 400 -15.76 -8.73 -28.29
CA PRO A 400 -14.60 -9.61 -28.33
C PRO A 400 -13.33 -8.85 -27.98
N TYR A 401 -13.15 -8.55 -26.69
CA TYR A 401 -11.95 -7.87 -26.19
C TYR A 401 -10.70 -8.64 -26.58
N ASP A 402 -9.65 -7.89 -26.90
CA ASP A 402 -8.38 -8.44 -27.36
C ASP A 402 -7.48 -8.86 -26.20
N ILE A 403 -7.63 -8.16 -25.07
CA ILE A 403 -6.96 -8.46 -23.81
C ILE A 403 -8.00 -8.49 -22.70
N VAL A 404 -7.95 -9.53 -21.88
CA VAL A 404 -8.75 -9.67 -20.67
C VAL A 404 -7.81 -9.98 -19.51
N TYR A 405 -7.99 -9.30 -18.38
CA TYR A 405 -7.27 -9.61 -17.16
C TYR A 405 -8.18 -9.58 -15.94
N THR A 406 -7.72 -10.17 -14.83
CA THR A 406 -8.50 -10.36 -13.61
C THR A 406 -7.79 -9.77 -12.39
N ASP A 407 -8.54 -9.57 -11.31
CA ASP A 407 -7.94 -9.42 -9.98
C ASP A 407 -7.27 -10.74 -9.56
N GLU A 408 -6.33 -10.64 -8.63
CA GLU A 408 -5.57 -11.76 -8.08
C GLU A 408 -5.41 -11.61 -6.56
N ASP A 409 -4.96 -12.67 -5.90
CA ASP A 409 -4.60 -12.64 -4.47
C ASP A 409 -3.42 -13.58 -4.22
N LYS A 410 -2.80 -13.48 -3.04
CA LYS A 410 -1.71 -14.34 -2.62
C LYS A 410 -2.19 -15.44 -1.68
N LEU A 411 -1.81 -16.67 -2.01
CA LEU A 411 -1.96 -17.85 -1.18
C LEU A 411 -0.67 -18.08 -0.38
N ASP A 412 -0.77 -17.97 0.94
CA ASP A 412 0.25 -18.47 1.86
C ASP A 412 0.23 -20.00 1.83
N ASN A 413 1.27 -20.62 1.25
CA ASN A 413 1.29 -22.07 1.07
C ASN A 413 1.40 -22.83 2.39
N ASP A 414 2.03 -22.25 3.41
CA ASP A 414 2.25 -22.89 4.71
C ASP A 414 0.95 -22.85 5.54
N ARG A 415 0.24 -21.71 5.50
CA ARG A 415 -1.03 -21.53 6.22
C ARG A 415 -2.25 -22.02 5.45
N LYS A 416 -2.13 -22.19 4.12
CA LYS A 416 -3.24 -22.44 3.18
C LYS A 416 -4.32 -21.35 3.26
N GLU A 417 -3.90 -20.11 3.46
CA GLU A 417 -4.77 -18.94 3.61
C GLU A 417 -4.51 -17.89 2.53
N LEU A 418 -5.57 -17.19 2.15
CA LEU A 418 -5.59 -16.08 1.21
C LEU A 418 -5.38 -14.76 1.98
N ILE A 419 -4.36 -13.98 1.64
CA ILE A 419 -3.83 -12.95 2.57
C ILE A 419 -3.61 -11.55 2.00
N ASP A 420 -3.56 -11.33 0.68
CA ASP A 420 -3.15 -10.05 0.08
C ASP A 420 -3.86 -9.77 -1.25
N PRO A 421 -5.15 -9.37 -1.22
CA PRO A 421 -5.93 -9.16 -2.42
C PRO A 421 -5.43 -7.97 -3.23
N HIS A 422 -5.29 -8.19 -4.52
CA HIS A 422 -4.89 -7.22 -5.50
C HIS A 422 -6.09 -6.86 -6.39
N PHE A 423 -6.91 -5.92 -5.90
CA PHE A 423 -8.02 -5.31 -6.62
C PHE A 423 -7.50 -4.21 -7.55
N LYS A 424 -7.43 -4.53 -8.83
CA LYS A 424 -6.82 -3.72 -9.87
C LYS A 424 -7.82 -2.65 -10.36
N PRO A 425 -7.34 -1.51 -10.86
CA PRO A 425 -8.18 -0.61 -11.63
C PRO A 425 -8.47 -1.21 -13.01
N ASP A 426 -9.42 -0.63 -13.75
CA ASP A 426 -9.49 -0.80 -15.20
C ASP A 426 -8.22 -0.27 -15.87
N PHE A 427 -8.07 -0.61 -17.15
CA PHE A 427 -6.81 -0.46 -17.86
C PHE A 427 -6.24 0.96 -17.82
N SER A 428 -5.10 1.10 -17.14
CA SER A 428 -4.30 2.31 -17.01
C SER A 428 -2.93 2.07 -17.63
N ILE A 429 -2.72 2.58 -18.85
CA ILE A 429 -1.42 2.46 -19.55
C ILE A 429 -0.31 3.17 -18.77
N ASP A 430 -0.64 4.29 -18.11
CA ASP A 430 0.35 5.03 -17.33
C ASP A 430 0.77 4.29 -16.07
N LEU A 431 -0.15 3.56 -15.43
CA LEU A 431 0.19 2.67 -14.32
C LEU A 431 1.00 1.47 -14.80
N LEU A 432 0.67 0.89 -15.95
CA LEU A 432 1.41 -0.24 -16.53
C LEU A 432 2.87 0.13 -16.86
N ARG A 433 3.09 1.37 -17.30
CA ARG A 433 4.43 1.96 -17.52
C ARG A 433 5.17 2.34 -16.23
N SER A 434 4.51 2.25 -15.08
CA SER A 434 5.10 2.49 -13.76
C SER A 434 5.26 1.22 -12.93
N GLN A 435 4.43 0.20 -13.14
CA GLN A 435 4.53 -1.13 -12.53
C GLN A 435 3.70 -2.14 -13.32
N ASN A 436 4.08 -3.42 -13.31
CA ASN A 436 3.25 -4.49 -13.87
C ASN A 436 2.10 -4.85 -12.92
N TYR A 437 1.06 -4.02 -12.90
CA TYR A 437 -0.12 -4.29 -12.06
C TYR A 437 -1.06 -5.35 -12.65
N ILE A 438 -0.92 -5.70 -13.93
CA ILE A 438 -1.74 -6.71 -14.58
C ILE A 438 -1.29 -8.10 -14.16
N CYS A 439 0.02 -8.38 -14.22
CA CYS A 439 0.63 -9.65 -13.80
C CYS A 439 -0.20 -10.87 -14.22
N HIS A 440 -0.95 -11.48 -13.29
CA HIS A 440 -1.83 -12.63 -13.53
C HIS A 440 -3.31 -12.24 -13.34
N PHE A 441 -4.30 -12.89 -13.93
CA PHE A 441 -4.31 -13.84 -15.02
C PHE A 441 -4.52 -13.07 -16.33
N LEU A 442 -3.57 -13.15 -17.26
CA LEU A 442 -3.64 -12.43 -18.54
C LEU A 442 -4.13 -13.35 -19.66
N VAL A 443 -5.20 -12.93 -20.35
CA VAL A 443 -5.78 -13.63 -21.51
C VAL A 443 -5.74 -12.72 -22.73
N VAL A 444 -5.21 -13.21 -23.85
CA VAL A 444 -4.99 -12.43 -25.08
C VAL A 444 -5.54 -13.15 -26.30
N ASN A 445 -6.17 -12.40 -27.22
CA ASN A 445 -6.62 -12.92 -28.50
C ASN A 445 -5.45 -13.51 -29.28
N LYS A 446 -5.60 -14.75 -29.75
CA LYS A 446 -4.54 -15.51 -30.42
C LYS A 446 -3.98 -14.79 -31.66
N THR A 447 -4.82 -14.01 -32.36
CA THR A 447 -4.40 -13.21 -33.52
C THR A 447 -3.32 -12.20 -33.16
N ILE A 448 -3.45 -11.53 -32.01
CA ILE A 448 -2.42 -10.61 -31.51
C ILE A 448 -1.17 -11.40 -31.11
N VAL A 449 -1.33 -12.53 -30.45
CA VAL A 449 -0.20 -13.38 -30.05
C VAL A 449 0.63 -13.83 -31.26
N ASP A 450 -0.04 -14.19 -32.37
CA ASP A 450 0.60 -14.53 -33.63
C ASP A 450 1.29 -13.33 -34.28
N GLU A 451 0.71 -12.13 -34.20
CA GLU A 451 1.32 -10.92 -34.74
C GLU A 451 2.58 -10.51 -33.98
N ILE A 452 2.59 -10.64 -32.65
CA ILE A 452 3.72 -10.19 -31.82
C ILE A 452 4.81 -11.23 -31.61
N GLY A 453 4.55 -12.51 -31.92
CA GLY A 453 5.56 -13.58 -31.89
C GLY A 453 5.85 -14.24 -30.54
N GLY A 454 4.92 -14.20 -29.57
CA GLY A 454 5.09 -14.86 -28.26
C GLY A 454 5.96 -14.08 -27.26
N LEU A 455 6.58 -14.78 -26.31
CA LEU A 455 7.43 -14.19 -25.25
C LEU A 455 8.89 -14.08 -25.68
N HIS A 456 9.60 -13.08 -25.15
CA HIS A 456 10.98 -12.75 -25.51
C HIS A 456 11.93 -13.02 -24.33
N SER A 457 12.89 -13.93 -24.53
CA SER A 457 13.81 -14.41 -23.46
C SER A 457 14.75 -13.33 -22.92
N GLU A 458 15.01 -12.25 -23.66
CA GLU A 458 15.80 -11.11 -23.18
C GLU A 458 15.12 -10.33 -22.02
N TYR A 459 13.83 -10.60 -21.77
CA TYR A 459 13.08 -10.06 -20.64
C TYR A 459 12.75 -11.10 -19.56
N ASP A 460 13.38 -12.30 -19.58
CA ASP A 460 13.17 -13.29 -18.52
C ASP A 460 13.27 -12.66 -17.11
N GLY A 461 12.23 -12.88 -16.30
CA GLY A 461 12.02 -12.23 -15.00
C GLY A 461 11.02 -11.06 -15.02
N SER A 462 10.71 -10.52 -16.20
CA SER A 462 9.64 -9.52 -16.45
C SER A 462 9.07 -9.66 -17.87
N GLN A 463 9.10 -10.89 -18.39
CA GLN A 463 8.66 -11.24 -19.74
C GLN A 463 7.16 -10.98 -19.94
N ASP A 464 6.39 -11.07 -18.87
CA ASP A 464 4.97 -10.75 -18.81
C ASP A 464 4.70 -9.26 -19.04
N LEU A 465 5.54 -8.36 -18.50
CA LEU A 465 5.43 -6.92 -18.73
C LEU A 465 5.72 -6.55 -20.20
N ASP A 466 6.79 -7.09 -20.79
CA ASP A 466 7.06 -6.91 -22.23
C ASP A 466 5.90 -7.45 -23.08
N TYR A 467 5.45 -8.66 -22.77
CA TYR A 467 4.39 -9.34 -23.50
C TYR A 467 3.08 -8.54 -23.48
N VAL A 468 2.62 -8.08 -22.31
CA VAL A 468 1.36 -7.31 -22.21
C VAL A 468 1.47 -5.94 -22.89
N LEU A 469 2.64 -5.28 -22.85
CA LEU A 469 2.87 -4.02 -23.57
C LEU A 469 2.79 -4.22 -25.09
N ARG A 470 3.45 -5.25 -25.64
CA ARG A 470 3.36 -5.59 -27.07
C ARG A 470 1.95 -6.00 -27.49
N CYS A 471 1.23 -6.74 -26.65
CA CYS A 471 -0.17 -7.08 -26.90
C CYS A 471 -1.02 -5.80 -26.97
N TYR A 472 -0.86 -4.90 -26.00
CA TYR A 472 -1.63 -3.65 -25.93
C TYR A 472 -1.39 -2.75 -27.14
N GLU A 473 -0.16 -2.70 -27.65
CA GLU A 473 0.19 -1.96 -28.88
C GLU A 473 -0.64 -2.38 -30.11
N LYS A 474 -1.24 -3.58 -30.09
CA LYS A 474 -2.07 -4.15 -31.16
C LYS A 474 -3.56 -4.28 -30.81
N ALA A 475 -3.92 -4.08 -29.55
CA ALA A 475 -5.26 -4.34 -29.05
C ALA A 475 -6.25 -3.22 -29.43
N ASN A 476 -7.47 -3.62 -29.82
CA ASN A 476 -8.60 -2.71 -30.00
C ASN A 476 -9.31 -2.42 -28.68
N GLY A 477 -9.21 -3.33 -27.71
CA GLY A 477 -9.87 -3.17 -26.41
C GLY A 477 -9.27 -4.07 -25.35
N VAL A 478 -9.17 -3.52 -24.14
CA VAL A 478 -8.75 -4.23 -22.92
C VAL A 478 -9.92 -4.25 -21.96
N TYR A 479 -10.19 -5.40 -21.36
CA TYR A 479 -11.24 -5.56 -20.35
C TYR A 479 -10.68 -6.11 -19.05
N HIS A 480 -11.14 -5.53 -17.96
CA HIS A 480 -10.82 -5.96 -16.61
C HIS A 480 -12.03 -6.68 -16.02
N ILE A 481 -11.82 -7.89 -15.50
CA ILE A 481 -12.80 -8.62 -14.71
C ILE A 481 -12.45 -8.37 -13.23
N PRO A 482 -13.23 -7.55 -12.49
CA PRO A 482 -12.94 -7.21 -11.10
C PRO A 482 -13.36 -8.34 -10.15
N LYS A 483 -12.78 -9.53 -10.37
CA LYS A 483 -12.98 -10.75 -9.58
C LYS A 483 -11.64 -11.40 -9.33
N ILE A 484 -11.43 -11.91 -8.12
CA ILE A 484 -10.28 -12.72 -7.76
C ILE A 484 -10.45 -14.09 -8.43
N LEU A 485 -9.77 -14.28 -9.56
CA LEU A 485 -9.84 -15.51 -10.36
C LEU A 485 -8.49 -16.26 -10.40
N TYR A 486 -7.47 -15.71 -9.75
CA TYR A 486 -6.11 -16.22 -9.69
C TYR A 486 -5.55 -16.13 -8.27
N HIS A 487 -4.89 -17.19 -7.81
CA HIS A 487 -4.19 -17.22 -6.52
C HIS A 487 -2.70 -17.50 -6.73
N TRP A 488 -1.89 -16.47 -6.48
CA TRP A 488 -0.44 -16.51 -6.56
C TRP A 488 0.15 -17.13 -5.29
N ARG A 489 0.80 -18.29 -5.43
CA ARG A 489 1.36 -19.03 -4.30
C ARG A 489 2.67 -18.43 -3.81
N MET A 490 2.73 -18.19 -2.51
CA MET A 490 3.94 -17.80 -1.81
C MET A 490 4.65 -19.03 -1.25
N HIS A 491 5.86 -19.34 -1.72
CA HIS A 491 6.74 -20.39 -1.19
C HIS A 491 8.23 -20.01 -1.36
N PRO A 492 9.19 -20.64 -0.66
CA PRO A 492 10.61 -20.24 -0.61
C PRO A 492 11.34 -20.07 -1.96
N GLN A 493 10.86 -20.71 -3.02
CA GLN A 493 11.42 -20.60 -4.37
C GLN A 493 10.70 -19.56 -5.25
N SER A 494 9.57 -19.02 -4.77
CA SER A 494 8.81 -17.96 -5.43
C SER A 494 9.58 -16.63 -5.43
N THR A 495 9.35 -15.84 -6.47
CA THR A 495 9.91 -14.47 -6.65
C THR A 495 9.43 -13.50 -5.57
N ALA A 496 8.35 -13.81 -4.84
CA ALA A 496 7.78 -12.96 -3.81
C ALA A 496 8.66 -12.76 -2.55
N LEU A 497 9.62 -13.66 -2.26
CA LEU A 497 10.30 -13.68 -0.95
C LEU A 497 11.68 -13.01 -0.90
N ASN A 498 12.33 -12.72 -2.04
CA ASN A 498 13.65 -12.08 -2.03
C ASN A 498 13.91 -11.16 -3.23
N PRO A 499 13.54 -9.87 -3.13
CA PRO A 499 13.75 -8.87 -4.18
C PRO A 499 15.21 -8.68 -4.60
N GLU A 500 16.16 -8.72 -3.65
CA GLU A 500 17.55 -8.31 -3.91
C GLU A 500 18.35 -9.37 -4.67
N SER A 501 17.99 -10.65 -4.57
CA SER A 501 18.62 -11.73 -5.34
C SER A 501 18.19 -11.78 -6.82
N LYS A 502 17.22 -10.96 -7.22
CA LYS A 502 16.58 -10.98 -8.55
C LYS A 502 16.62 -9.61 -9.27
N MET A 503 17.67 -8.80 -9.04
CA MET A 503 17.82 -7.49 -9.71
C MET A 503 17.72 -7.53 -11.24
N TYR A 504 18.09 -8.66 -11.87
CA TYR A 504 17.96 -8.84 -13.31
C TYR A 504 16.50 -8.73 -13.79
N CYS A 505 15.52 -9.15 -12.97
CA CYS A 505 14.08 -9.00 -13.26
C CYS A 505 13.72 -7.52 -13.39
N TYR A 506 14.11 -6.70 -12.42
CA TYR A 506 13.75 -5.27 -12.44
C TYR A 506 14.46 -4.52 -13.57
N GLU A 507 15.70 -4.88 -13.89
CA GLU A 507 16.38 -4.34 -15.07
C GLU A 507 15.68 -4.79 -16.37
N ALA A 508 15.17 -6.01 -16.44
CA ALA A 508 14.36 -6.48 -17.57
C ALA A 508 13.05 -5.69 -17.69
N GLY A 509 12.34 -5.42 -16.59
CA GLY A 509 11.12 -4.60 -16.62
C GLY A 509 11.38 -3.15 -17.02
N LYS A 510 12.48 -2.54 -16.57
CA LYS A 510 12.93 -1.22 -17.05
C LYS A 510 13.15 -1.22 -18.57
N ARG A 511 13.85 -2.24 -19.09
CA ARG A 511 14.06 -2.38 -20.56
C ARG A 511 12.74 -2.57 -21.30
N ALA A 512 11.84 -3.42 -20.80
CA ALA A 512 10.54 -3.66 -21.42
C ALA A 512 9.73 -2.36 -21.62
N ILE A 513 9.71 -1.49 -20.61
CA ILE A 513 9.02 -0.19 -20.70
C ILE A 513 9.76 0.76 -21.66
N GLN A 514 11.10 0.79 -21.63
CA GLN A 514 11.88 1.61 -22.56
C GLN A 514 11.63 1.19 -24.01
N ASP A 515 11.70 -0.11 -24.30
CA ASP A 515 11.49 -0.66 -25.64
C ASP A 515 10.04 -0.44 -26.10
N HIS A 516 9.06 -0.48 -25.18
CA HIS A 516 7.69 -0.07 -25.48
C HIS A 516 7.62 1.39 -25.94
N TYR A 517 8.24 2.32 -25.20
CA TYR A 517 8.27 3.73 -25.60
C TYR A 517 8.91 3.93 -26.98
N ASP A 518 10.01 3.23 -27.25
CA ASP A 518 10.70 3.28 -28.53
C ASP A 518 9.80 2.76 -29.67
N ARG A 519 9.07 1.65 -29.46
CA ARG A 519 8.11 1.08 -30.44
C ARG A 519 6.95 2.02 -30.74
N VAL A 520 6.39 2.69 -29.74
CA VAL A 520 5.25 3.61 -29.92
C VAL A 520 5.66 5.05 -30.24
N GLY A 521 6.96 5.33 -30.36
CA GLY A 521 7.49 6.64 -30.75
C GLY A 521 7.35 7.72 -29.67
N ILE A 522 7.33 7.34 -28.39
CA ILE A 522 7.31 8.28 -27.26
C ILE A 522 8.74 8.48 -26.78
N ALA A 523 9.24 9.71 -26.85
CA ALA A 523 10.57 10.04 -26.37
C ALA A 523 10.57 10.17 -24.83
N ALA A 524 10.95 9.10 -24.13
CA ALA A 524 11.07 9.06 -22.69
C ALA A 524 12.27 8.21 -22.24
N HIS A 525 12.78 8.48 -21.04
CA HIS A 525 13.78 7.68 -20.37
C HIS A 525 13.19 7.00 -19.14
N VAL A 526 13.41 5.69 -19.01
CA VAL A 526 12.90 4.90 -17.87
C VAL A 526 14.00 4.68 -16.85
N GLU A 527 13.71 4.98 -15.59
CA GLU A 527 14.55 4.67 -14.45
C GLU A 527 13.79 3.75 -13.49
N MET A 528 14.51 2.82 -12.87
CA MET A 528 13.98 2.01 -11.78
C MET A 528 14.00 2.81 -10.48
N MET A 529 12.92 2.73 -9.71
CA MET A 529 12.86 3.39 -8.41
C MET A 529 13.82 2.73 -7.41
N PRO A 530 14.42 3.50 -6.49
CA PRO A 530 15.37 2.97 -5.51
C PRO A 530 14.66 2.13 -4.44
N LYS A 531 15.43 1.34 -3.67
CA LYS A 531 14.95 0.61 -2.49
C LYS A 531 14.14 1.55 -1.57
N PRO A 532 12.96 1.11 -1.06
CA PRO A 532 12.35 -0.22 -1.15
C PRO A 532 11.39 -0.43 -2.34
N LEU A 533 11.40 0.43 -3.35
CA LEU A 533 10.40 0.44 -4.44
C LEU A 533 10.89 -0.27 -5.72
N TYR A 534 11.73 -1.29 -5.59
CA TYR A 534 12.15 -2.09 -6.75
C TYR A 534 10.93 -2.71 -7.45
N GLY A 535 11.00 -2.80 -8.78
CA GLY A 535 9.88 -3.20 -9.63
C GLY A 535 8.89 -2.07 -9.96
N MET A 536 9.13 -0.87 -9.44
CA MET A 536 8.46 0.36 -9.87
C MET A 536 9.40 1.21 -10.71
N TYR A 537 8.83 1.95 -11.65
CA TYR A 537 9.58 2.70 -12.65
C TYR A 537 9.09 4.14 -12.78
N GLN A 538 10.05 5.04 -12.92
CA GLN A 538 9.83 6.43 -13.25
C GLN A 538 10.14 6.65 -14.73
N SER A 539 9.18 7.22 -15.47
CA SER A 539 9.40 7.67 -16.84
C SER A 539 9.61 9.18 -16.86
N THR A 540 10.76 9.63 -17.33
CA THR A 540 11.03 11.05 -17.59
C THR A 540 10.89 11.32 -19.08
N TYR A 541 9.89 12.11 -19.46
CA TYR A 541 9.57 12.42 -20.85
C TYR A 541 10.42 13.57 -21.36
N ASN A 542 10.86 13.48 -22.62
CA ASN A 542 11.59 14.57 -23.27
C ASN A 542 10.66 15.74 -23.52
N VAL A 543 10.96 16.88 -22.90
CA VAL A 543 10.17 18.10 -23.03
C VAL A 543 10.67 18.91 -24.23
N LYS A 544 9.75 19.37 -25.08
CA LYS A 544 10.07 20.39 -26.09
C LYS A 544 10.32 21.73 -25.39
N GLU A 545 11.58 22.11 -25.19
CA GLU A 545 11.98 23.28 -24.39
C GLU A 545 11.42 24.62 -24.91
N HIS A 546 11.04 24.70 -26.18
CA HIS A 546 10.44 25.91 -26.77
C HIS A 546 8.94 26.07 -26.50
N SER A 547 8.26 25.07 -25.92
CA SER A 547 6.84 25.20 -25.60
C SER A 547 6.62 26.27 -24.53
N LYS A 548 5.60 27.11 -24.71
CA LYS A 548 5.30 28.15 -23.72
C LYS A 548 4.19 27.68 -22.78
N ILE A 549 4.38 27.84 -21.48
CA ILE A 549 3.36 27.59 -20.45
C ILE A 549 2.81 28.93 -19.96
N SER A 550 1.49 29.11 -19.99
CA SER A 550 0.82 30.18 -19.25
C SER A 550 0.34 29.65 -17.92
N ILE A 551 0.96 30.11 -16.83
CA ILE A 551 0.51 29.84 -15.48
C ILE A 551 -0.62 30.79 -15.15
N VAL A 552 -1.81 30.24 -14.89
CA VAL A 552 -3.02 31.01 -14.59
C VAL A 552 -3.37 30.84 -13.13
N ALA A 553 -3.41 31.94 -12.38
CA ALA A 553 -3.80 31.92 -10.97
C ALA A 553 -4.80 33.04 -10.67
N ILE A 554 -5.72 32.75 -9.75
CA ILE A 554 -6.72 33.70 -9.28
C ILE A 554 -6.28 34.26 -7.92
N ASN A 555 -6.03 35.56 -7.84
CA ASN A 555 -5.72 36.23 -6.58
C ASN A 555 -7.01 36.59 -5.83
N ASP A 556 -7.42 35.69 -4.96
CA ASP A 556 -8.50 35.82 -3.98
C ASP A 556 -7.98 35.96 -2.54
N ALA A 557 -6.66 35.97 -2.36
CA ALA A 557 -5.96 35.96 -1.09
C ALA A 557 -5.16 37.27 -0.87
N GLU A 558 -4.12 37.18 -0.04
CA GLU A 558 -3.18 38.28 0.17
C GLU A 558 -2.12 38.32 -0.94
N ALA A 559 -1.69 39.51 -1.35
CA ALA A 559 -0.66 39.68 -2.38
C ALA A 559 0.66 38.92 -2.08
N LYS A 560 0.94 38.61 -0.81
CA LYS A 560 2.08 37.79 -0.39
C LYS A 560 2.01 36.36 -0.92
N ASP A 561 0.81 35.77 -1.01
CA ASP A 561 0.64 34.36 -1.39
C ASP A 561 0.98 34.17 -2.87
N VAL A 562 0.46 35.06 -3.72
CA VAL A 562 0.81 35.09 -5.16
C VAL A 562 2.29 35.40 -5.37
N SER A 563 2.86 36.31 -4.57
CA SER A 563 4.30 36.59 -4.63
C SER A 563 5.12 35.34 -4.28
N SER A 564 4.74 34.60 -3.23
CA SER A 564 5.38 33.34 -2.85
C SER A 564 5.24 32.26 -3.93
N LEU A 565 4.07 32.14 -4.57
CA LEU A 565 3.86 31.26 -5.72
C LEU A 565 4.86 31.58 -6.84
N ILE A 566 4.88 32.82 -7.32
CA ILE A 566 5.74 33.28 -8.42
C ILE A 566 7.22 33.06 -8.07
N THR A 567 7.65 33.50 -6.88
CA THR A 567 9.03 33.34 -6.42
C THR A 567 9.42 31.86 -6.35
N SER A 568 8.56 31.00 -5.79
CA SER A 568 8.86 29.57 -5.68
C SER A 568 9.10 28.91 -7.03
N ILE A 569 8.37 29.33 -8.07
CA ILE A 569 8.52 28.79 -9.42
C ILE A 569 9.80 29.33 -10.07
N ARG A 570 10.05 30.64 -10.00
CA ARG A 570 11.27 31.24 -10.58
C ARG A 570 12.56 30.72 -9.96
N GLU A 571 12.58 30.51 -8.66
CA GLU A 571 13.79 30.11 -7.95
C GLU A 571 14.08 28.61 -8.05
N LYS A 572 13.03 27.76 -8.15
CA LYS A 572 13.19 26.31 -8.07
C LYS A 572 12.99 25.57 -9.38
N SER A 573 12.15 26.06 -10.29
CA SER A 573 11.78 25.29 -11.48
C SER A 573 12.96 25.08 -12.42
N ASP A 574 13.04 23.90 -13.03
CA ASP A 574 13.92 23.62 -14.15
C ASP A 574 13.39 24.13 -15.51
N TYR A 575 12.15 24.64 -15.56
CA TYR A 575 11.51 25.09 -16.78
C TYR A 575 11.36 26.61 -16.79
N ALA A 576 11.86 27.27 -17.84
CA ALA A 576 11.97 28.72 -17.89
C ALA A 576 10.95 29.42 -18.82
N ASN A 577 10.43 28.72 -19.84
CA ASN A 577 9.56 29.36 -20.86
C ASN A 577 8.11 29.50 -20.37
N ILE A 578 7.94 30.37 -19.38
CA ILE A 578 6.72 30.56 -18.61
C ILE A 578 6.29 32.03 -18.67
N GLU A 579 4.98 32.27 -18.70
CA GLU A 579 4.38 33.54 -18.31
C GLU A 579 3.34 33.31 -17.21
N PHE A 580 3.13 34.32 -16.37
CA PHE A 580 2.14 34.33 -15.31
C PHE A 580 0.98 35.24 -15.69
N ILE A 581 -0.25 34.75 -15.50
CA ILE A 581 -1.49 35.51 -15.70
C ILE A 581 -2.26 35.44 -14.40
N ILE A 582 -2.27 36.55 -13.69
CA ILE A 582 -2.90 36.67 -12.38
C ILE A 582 -4.18 37.47 -12.53
N VAL A 583 -5.32 36.87 -12.21
CA VAL A 583 -6.59 37.61 -12.15
C VAL A 583 -6.79 38.12 -10.72
N ASN A 584 -6.78 39.44 -10.55
CA ASN A 584 -7.00 40.08 -9.27
C ASN A 584 -8.49 40.29 -9.02
N ASN A 585 -9.00 39.68 -7.95
CA ASN A 585 -10.39 39.80 -7.50
C ASN A 585 -10.48 40.31 -6.05
N SER A 586 -9.36 40.72 -5.47
CA SER A 586 -9.28 41.31 -4.12
C SER A 586 -8.84 42.78 -4.16
N ILE A 587 -9.12 43.51 -3.08
CA ILE A 587 -8.78 44.94 -2.93
C ILE A 587 -7.26 45.12 -2.68
N SER A 588 -6.47 44.04 -2.55
CA SER A 588 -5.03 44.14 -2.30
C SER A 588 -4.27 44.52 -3.59
N LYS A 589 -3.82 45.77 -3.67
CA LYS A 589 -3.43 46.42 -4.93
C LYS A 589 -1.99 46.16 -5.42
N PHE A 590 -1.14 45.46 -4.68
CA PHE A 590 0.29 45.44 -5.01
C PHE A 590 0.81 44.02 -5.24
N ILE A 591 0.70 43.56 -6.48
CA ILE A 591 1.47 42.43 -7.01
C ILE A 591 2.58 43.03 -7.86
N SER A 592 3.83 42.64 -7.63
CA SER A 592 4.96 43.13 -8.41
C SER A 592 4.80 42.70 -9.88
N VAL A 593 4.73 43.68 -10.78
CA VAL A 593 4.63 43.45 -12.24
C VAL A 593 6.04 43.37 -12.82
N SER A 594 6.29 42.35 -13.63
CA SER A 594 7.49 42.15 -14.44
C SER A 594 7.09 41.71 -15.84
N GLU A 595 8.03 41.62 -16.79
CA GLU A 595 7.72 41.30 -18.20
C GLU A 595 6.99 39.96 -18.39
N ASP A 596 7.26 38.99 -17.53
CA ASP A 596 6.65 37.67 -17.50
C ASP A 596 5.35 37.60 -16.66
N VAL A 597 4.94 38.67 -15.98
CA VAL A 597 3.75 38.69 -15.11
C VAL A 597 2.72 39.67 -15.65
N LYS A 598 1.57 39.14 -16.06
CA LYS A 598 0.40 39.93 -16.46
C LYS A 598 -0.66 39.88 -15.36
N VAL A 599 -0.99 41.04 -14.80
CA VAL A 599 -2.09 41.18 -13.84
C VAL A 599 -3.34 41.68 -14.57
N LEU A 600 -4.45 40.99 -14.39
CA LEU A 600 -5.76 41.30 -14.97
C LEU A 600 -6.73 41.66 -13.85
N GLU A 601 -7.38 42.81 -13.92
CA GLU A 601 -8.39 43.20 -12.94
C GLU A 601 -9.74 42.53 -13.24
N TRP A 602 -10.40 42.02 -12.19
CA TRP A 602 -11.76 41.48 -12.24
C TRP A 602 -12.65 42.25 -11.28
N ASP A 603 -13.52 43.09 -11.83
CA ASP A 603 -14.43 43.98 -11.09
C ASP A 603 -15.88 43.44 -11.02
N LYS A 604 -16.09 42.20 -11.44
CA LYS A 604 -17.39 41.50 -11.44
C LYS A 604 -17.52 40.57 -10.24
N GLU A 605 -18.68 39.94 -10.09
CA GLU A 605 -18.90 38.91 -9.07
C GLU A 605 -17.88 37.76 -9.17
N ARG A 606 -17.48 37.20 -8.02
CA ARG A 606 -16.54 36.08 -7.91
C ARG A 606 -17.12 34.85 -8.60
N ASN A 607 -16.48 34.41 -9.68
CA ASN A 607 -16.78 33.15 -10.37
C ASN A 607 -15.48 32.60 -10.95
N TYR A 608 -14.95 31.52 -10.36
CA TYR A 608 -13.65 30.98 -10.74
C TYR A 608 -13.60 30.57 -12.21
N SER A 609 -14.62 29.90 -12.71
CA SER A 609 -14.69 29.47 -14.12
C SER A 609 -14.62 30.64 -15.08
N LYS A 610 -15.42 31.69 -14.85
CA LYS A 610 -15.38 32.92 -15.66
C LYS A 610 -14.03 33.60 -15.62
N MET A 611 -13.42 33.66 -14.44
CA MET A 611 -12.13 34.31 -14.26
C MET A 611 -10.99 33.53 -14.93
N TYR A 612 -10.98 32.20 -14.81
CA TYR A 612 -10.05 31.35 -15.54
C TYR A 612 -10.24 31.45 -17.06
N ASN A 613 -11.48 31.34 -17.55
CA ASN A 613 -11.78 31.49 -18.98
C ASN A 613 -11.33 32.86 -19.50
N PHE A 614 -11.58 33.93 -18.74
CA PHE A 614 -11.11 35.27 -19.05
C PHE A 614 -9.58 35.35 -19.12
N ALA A 615 -8.87 34.76 -18.15
CA ALA A 615 -7.41 34.73 -18.15
C ALA A 615 -6.83 33.98 -19.36
N VAL A 616 -7.46 32.87 -19.76
CA VAL A 616 -7.03 32.07 -20.92
C VAL A 616 -7.10 32.86 -22.23
N ASN A 617 -8.03 33.82 -22.37
CA ASN A 617 -8.08 34.72 -23.53
C ASN A 617 -6.86 35.66 -23.62
N HIS A 618 -6.12 35.80 -22.54
CA HIS A 618 -4.90 36.60 -22.46
C HIS A 618 -3.62 35.75 -22.45
N ALA A 619 -3.75 34.42 -22.52
CA ALA A 619 -2.65 33.46 -22.51
C ALA A 619 -2.04 33.28 -23.90
N ASN A 620 -0.70 33.30 -23.96
CA ASN A 620 0.09 33.04 -25.17
C ASN A 620 0.70 31.63 -25.18
N GLY A 621 0.62 30.90 -24.06
CA GLY A 621 1.12 29.55 -23.92
C GLY A 621 0.32 28.53 -24.72
N GLU A 622 1.04 27.53 -25.26
CA GLU A 622 0.44 26.33 -25.85
C GLU A 622 -0.16 25.44 -24.76
N TYR A 623 0.39 25.54 -23.54
CA TYR A 623 -0.03 24.81 -22.36
C TYR A 623 -0.50 25.81 -21.29
N LEU A 624 -1.55 25.44 -20.58
CA LEU A 624 -2.10 26.19 -19.47
C LEU A 624 -1.82 25.40 -18.20
N LEU A 625 -1.29 26.06 -17.17
CA LEU A 625 -1.14 25.48 -15.83
C LEU A 625 -1.95 26.30 -14.84
N PHE A 626 -3.10 25.77 -14.43
CA PHE A 626 -3.98 26.38 -13.45
C PHE A 626 -3.46 26.10 -12.03
N LEU A 627 -3.24 27.16 -11.26
CA LEU A 627 -2.78 27.07 -9.87
C LEU A 627 -3.66 27.91 -8.94
N ARG A 628 -3.92 27.38 -7.75
CA ARG A 628 -4.48 28.18 -6.65
C ARG A 628 -3.43 29.18 -6.14
N SER A 629 -3.87 30.35 -5.70
CA SER A 629 -3.01 31.47 -5.27
C SER A 629 -1.98 31.13 -4.19
N LYS A 630 -2.28 30.17 -3.32
CA LYS A 630 -1.39 29.74 -2.20
C LYS A 630 -0.58 28.47 -2.50
N MET A 631 -0.51 28.06 -3.76
CA MET A 631 0.36 26.96 -4.19
C MET A 631 1.82 27.40 -4.22
N MET A 632 2.73 26.46 -4.02
CA MET A 632 4.17 26.65 -4.14
C MET A 632 4.79 25.43 -4.80
N LEU A 633 5.85 25.66 -5.57
CA LEU A 633 6.62 24.57 -6.16
C LEU A 633 7.42 23.85 -5.06
N ASP A 634 7.28 22.53 -4.95
CA ASP A 634 8.03 21.73 -3.97
C ASP A 634 9.27 21.09 -4.60
N SER A 635 9.10 20.43 -5.74
CA SER A 635 10.21 19.79 -6.47
C SER A 635 10.64 20.59 -7.71
N LYS A 636 11.95 20.62 -7.98
CA LYS A 636 12.57 21.32 -9.11
C LYS A 636 11.96 20.94 -10.46
N THR A 637 11.69 19.64 -10.65
CA THR A 637 11.23 19.05 -11.92
C THR A 637 9.71 18.99 -12.04
N ALA A 638 8.95 19.51 -11.08
CA ALA A 638 7.48 19.33 -11.06
C ALA A 638 6.78 19.83 -12.34
N ILE A 639 7.22 20.97 -12.90
CA ILE A 639 6.64 21.52 -14.13
C ILE A 639 7.07 20.73 -15.36
N SER A 640 8.36 20.39 -15.51
CA SER A 640 8.86 19.61 -16.65
C SER A 640 8.25 18.19 -16.68
N GLN A 641 8.09 17.56 -15.53
CA GLN A 641 7.42 16.25 -15.37
C GLN A 641 5.96 16.29 -15.81
N MET A 642 5.22 17.35 -15.46
CA MET A 642 3.84 17.51 -15.92
C MET A 642 3.76 17.83 -17.42
N LEU A 643 4.64 18.71 -17.91
CA LEU A 643 4.65 19.12 -19.31
C LEU A 643 5.00 17.94 -20.23
N GLY A 644 5.98 17.12 -19.86
CA GLY A 644 6.38 15.96 -20.66
C GLY A 644 5.24 14.95 -20.86
N VAL A 645 4.44 14.70 -19.82
CA VAL A 645 3.22 13.89 -19.93
C VAL A 645 2.17 14.63 -20.78
N CYS A 646 1.91 15.91 -20.49
CA CYS A 646 0.88 16.70 -21.18
C CYS A 646 1.16 16.88 -22.67
N GLN A 647 2.41 16.76 -23.12
CA GLN A 647 2.81 16.82 -24.53
C GLN A 647 2.36 15.60 -25.34
N ARG A 648 2.03 14.48 -24.70
CA ARG A 648 1.52 13.30 -25.41
C ARG A 648 0.13 13.54 -26.02
N PRO A 649 -0.17 12.99 -27.20
CA PRO A 649 -1.41 13.27 -27.92
C PRO A 649 -2.67 12.67 -27.25
N ASP A 650 -2.53 11.58 -26.52
CA ASP A 650 -3.58 10.85 -25.80
C ASP A 650 -3.99 11.52 -24.48
N ILE A 651 -3.15 12.41 -23.94
CA ILE A 651 -3.37 13.09 -22.66
C ILE A 651 -4.23 14.35 -22.86
N GLY A 652 -5.28 14.51 -22.03
CA GLY A 652 -6.12 15.70 -21.96
C GLY A 652 -5.71 16.63 -20.80
N ALA A 653 -5.45 16.07 -19.62
CA ALA A 653 -5.07 16.84 -18.43
C ALA A 653 -4.05 16.09 -17.56
N VAL A 654 -3.21 16.85 -16.85
CA VAL A 654 -2.21 16.33 -15.92
C VAL A 654 -2.27 17.11 -14.60
N ASN A 655 -2.19 16.44 -13.47
CA ASN A 655 -1.93 17.08 -12.18
C ASN A 655 -0.75 16.43 -11.44
N GLY A 656 -0.23 17.12 -10.43
CA GLY A 656 0.82 16.62 -9.56
C GLY A 656 0.32 16.31 -8.15
N LYS A 657 1.16 15.65 -7.36
CA LYS A 657 0.94 15.43 -5.93
C LYS A 657 0.91 16.76 -5.19
N VAL A 658 -0.13 16.98 -4.38
CA VAL A 658 -0.26 18.17 -3.53
C VAL A 658 -0.04 17.78 -2.08
N ILE A 659 0.88 18.47 -1.41
CA ILE A 659 1.32 18.23 -0.04
C ILE A 659 0.99 19.46 0.80
N GLY A 660 0.45 19.24 1.99
CA GLY A 660 0.20 20.29 2.97
C GLY A 660 1.47 20.84 3.60
N ILE A 661 1.33 21.92 4.36
CA ILE A 661 2.44 22.49 5.15
C ILE A 661 2.87 21.59 6.33
N ASP A 662 2.03 20.62 6.68
CA ASP A 662 2.26 19.63 7.73
C ASP A 662 2.83 18.31 7.19
N ASP A 663 3.32 18.30 5.94
CA ASP A 663 3.86 17.13 5.25
C ASP A 663 2.85 15.98 5.07
N THR A 664 1.54 16.29 5.09
CA THR A 664 0.50 15.34 4.71
C THR A 664 0.08 15.50 3.25
N ILE A 665 -0.36 14.41 2.61
CA ILE A 665 -0.93 14.44 1.27
C ILE A 665 -2.28 15.16 1.34
N ILE A 666 -2.49 16.14 0.48
CA ILE A 666 -3.80 16.77 0.23
C ILE A 666 -4.50 16.07 -0.95
N ASN A 667 -3.74 15.81 -2.01
CA ASN A 667 -4.25 15.19 -3.23
C ASN A 667 -3.18 14.32 -3.88
N ALA A 668 -3.50 13.05 -4.08
CA ALA A 668 -2.72 12.10 -4.89
C ALA A 668 -3.63 11.25 -5.78
N GLY A 669 -4.74 11.83 -6.24
CA GLY A 669 -5.78 11.16 -7.02
C GLY A 669 -7.18 11.57 -6.57
N ILE A 670 -8.14 11.51 -7.48
CA ILE A 670 -9.56 11.70 -7.18
C ILE A 670 -10.34 10.54 -7.79
N ILE A 671 -11.21 9.93 -6.99
CA ILE A 671 -12.15 8.91 -7.43
C ILE A 671 -13.58 9.39 -7.18
N PHE A 672 -14.54 8.78 -7.88
CA PHE A 672 -15.96 8.96 -7.57
C PHE A 672 -16.69 7.62 -7.38
N GLU A 673 -17.76 7.68 -6.62
CA GLU A 673 -18.66 6.56 -6.41
C GLU A 673 -19.86 6.65 -7.34
N LYS A 674 -20.54 5.51 -7.54
CA LYS A 674 -21.82 5.49 -8.24
C LYS A 674 -22.78 6.50 -7.61
N GLY A 675 -23.23 7.43 -8.44
CA GLY A 675 -24.07 8.55 -8.04
C GLY A 675 -23.29 9.85 -7.83
N GLY A 676 -21.97 9.90 -7.99
CA GLY A 676 -21.21 11.14 -8.09
C GLY A 676 -20.61 11.69 -6.79
N VAL A 677 -20.49 10.87 -5.74
CA VAL A 677 -19.76 11.26 -4.52
C VAL A 677 -18.27 11.22 -4.82
N VAL A 678 -17.58 12.34 -4.66
CA VAL A 678 -16.16 12.51 -5.00
C VAL A 678 -15.27 12.37 -3.76
N LYS A 679 -14.15 11.65 -3.87
CA LYS A 679 -13.17 11.45 -2.79
C LYS A 679 -11.76 11.76 -3.27
N TYR A 680 -11.04 12.53 -2.47
CA TYR A 680 -9.61 12.78 -2.65
C TYR A 680 -8.81 11.62 -2.04
N CYS A 681 -8.08 10.90 -2.88
CA CYS A 681 -7.31 9.74 -2.46
C CYS A 681 -6.12 10.15 -1.59
N TYR A 682 -5.87 9.35 -0.54
CA TYR A 682 -4.72 9.48 0.37
C TYR A 682 -4.64 10.78 1.18
N SER A 683 -5.70 11.61 1.16
CA SER A 683 -5.78 12.83 1.96
C SER A 683 -5.50 12.55 3.44
N GLY A 684 -4.61 13.33 4.06
CA GLY A 684 -4.20 13.20 5.46
C GLY A 684 -3.18 12.10 5.76
N GLN A 685 -2.73 11.35 4.75
CA GLN A 685 -1.60 10.42 4.91
C GLN A 685 -0.26 11.16 4.85
N ASP A 686 0.80 10.54 5.38
CA ASP A 686 2.15 11.07 5.27
C ASP A 686 2.58 11.23 3.79
N LYS A 687 3.34 12.27 3.45
CA LYS A 687 3.83 12.51 2.08
C LYS A 687 4.63 11.33 1.52
N GLU A 688 5.28 10.53 2.37
CA GLU A 688 6.02 9.33 1.99
C GLU A 688 5.18 8.05 1.99
N SER A 689 3.87 8.13 2.25
CA SER A 689 2.99 6.97 2.22
C SER A 689 3.07 6.24 0.88
N ASN A 690 3.24 4.92 0.96
CA ASN A 690 3.09 4.02 -0.19
C ASN A 690 1.62 3.89 -0.61
N GLY A 691 0.65 4.16 0.26
CA GLY A 691 -0.77 3.99 -0.08
C GLY A 691 -1.10 2.57 -0.59
N TYR A 692 -2.13 2.49 -1.43
CA TYR A 692 -2.50 1.24 -2.11
C TYR A 692 -1.69 1.11 -3.39
N MET A 693 -1.03 -0.04 -3.58
CA MET A 693 -0.21 -0.36 -4.77
C MET A 693 0.80 0.74 -5.16
N CYS A 694 1.30 1.53 -4.20
CA CYS A 694 2.23 2.63 -4.48
C CYS A 694 1.68 3.76 -5.37
N HIS A 695 0.37 3.80 -5.67
CA HIS A 695 -0.25 4.84 -6.51
C HIS A 695 0.16 6.28 -6.16
N PRO A 696 0.28 6.70 -4.87
CA PRO A 696 0.67 8.07 -4.55
C PRO A 696 2.07 8.47 -5.03
N LYS A 697 2.91 7.50 -5.41
CA LYS A 697 4.30 7.69 -5.83
C LYS A 697 4.51 7.42 -7.33
N LEU A 698 3.48 6.96 -8.05
CA LEU A 698 3.58 6.53 -9.44
C LEU A 698 2.84 7.46 -10.39
N LEU A 699 3.07 7.26 -11.69
CA LEU A 699 2.24 7.81 -12.75
C LEU A 699 1.01 6.92 -12.92
N CYS A 700 -0.20 7.48 -12.94
CA CYS A 700 -1.40 6.68 -13.19
C CYS A 700 -2.56 7.51 -13.75
N ASN A 701 -3.50 6.83 -14.41
CA ASN A 701 -4.71 7.45 -14.92
C ASN A 701 -5.81 7.53 -13.84
N TYR A 702 -6.54 8.65 -13.84
CA TYR A 702 -7.78 8.83 -13.08
C TYR A 702 -8.86 9.37 -14.02
N SER A 703 -10.12 9.23 -13.64
CA SER A 703 -11.22 9.82 -14.41
C SER A 703 -11.25 11.33 -14.24
N ILE A 704 -10.91 11.80 -13.04
CA ILE A 704 -11.02 13.19 -12.62
C ILE A 704 -9.75 13.63 -11.89
N LEU A 705 -9.34 14.88 -12.08
CA LEU A 705 -8.19 15.50 -11.41
C LEU A 705 -8.59 16.77 -10.68
N SER A 706 -7.79 17.16 -9.69
CA SER A 706 -7.93 18.42 -8.95
C SER A 706 -7.46 19.62 -9.76
N GLY A 707 -8.21 20.72 -9.71
CA GLY A 707 -7.85 22.04 -10.21
C GLY A 707 -6.81 22.80 -9.38
N MET A 708 -6.18 22.16 -8.36
CA MET A 708 -5.12 22.78 -7.56
C MET A 708 -3.84 23.07 -8.35
N ASN A 709 -3.48 22.15 -9.25
CA ASN A 709 -2.29 22.19 -10.12
C ASN A 709 -2.56 21.44 -11.44
N LEU A 710 -3.54 21.93 -12.20
CA LEU A 710 -4.01 21.27 -13.41
C LEU A 710 -3.31 21.84 -14.65
N MET A 711 -2.58 21.01 -15.38
CA MET A 711 -1.97 21.34 -16.67
C MET A 711 -2.74 20.72 -17.83
N VAL A 712 -2.99 21.52 -18.86
CA VAL A 712 -3.74 21.12 -20.05
C VAL A 712 -3.13 21.74 -21.29
N LYS A 713 -3.36 21.12 -22.45
CA LYS A 713 -3.13 21.80 -23.73
C LYS A 713 -4.20 22.88 -23.90
N LYS A 714 -3.81 24.09 -24.32
CA LYS A 714 -4.76 25.16 -24.60
C LYS A 714 -5.78 24.75 -25.66
N VAL A 715 -5.36 23.98 -26.67
CA VAL A 715 -6.25 23.48 -27.74
C VAL A 715 -7.33 22.53 -27.18
N ASP A 716 -6.95 21.61 -26.30
CA ASP A 716 -7.88 20.65 -25.68
C ASP A 716 -8.84 21.41 -24.74
N PHE A 717 -8.33 22.39 -23.97
CA PHE A 717 -9.15 23.25 -23.12
C PHE A 717 -10.25 23.97 -23.89
N LEU A 718 -9.89 24.60 -25.02
CA LEU A 718 -10.83 25.30 -25.88
C LEU A 718 -11.80 24.34 -26.59
N SER A 719 -11.36 23.14 -26.95
CA SER A 719 -12.17 22.15 -27.67
C SER A 719 -13.41 21.67 -26.91
N VAL A 720 -13.36 21.70 -25.56
CA VAL A 720 -14.48 21.35 -24.68
C VAL A 720 -15.23 22.57 -24.12
N GLY A 721 -14.92 23.77 -24.63
CA GLY A 721 -15.56 25.02 -24.21
C GLY A 721 -15.02 25.65 -22.93
N GLY A 722 -13.83 25.23 -22.47
CA GLY A 722 -13.21 25.71 -21.23
C GLY A 722 -13.93 25.22 -19.97
N PHE A 723 -13.77 25.96 -18.87
CA PHE A 723 -14.48 25.65 -17.62
C PHE A 723 -15.93 26.13 -17.71
N ASP A 724 -16.86 25.29 -17.28
CA ASP A 724 -18.29 25.63 -17.35
C ASP A 724 -18.64 26.70 -16.31
N GLU A 725 -19.11 27.84 -16.81
CA GLU A 725 -19.36 29.03 -15.99
C GLU A 725 -20.54 28.90 -15.03
N GLN A 726 -21.35 27.83 -15.16
CA GLN A 726 -22.38 27.48 -14.18
C GLN A 726 -21.79 27.03 -12.84
N TYR A 727 -20.55 26.54 -12.86
CA TYR A 727 -19.79 26.15 -11.66
C TYR A 727 -18.88 27.31 -11.25
N TYR A 728 -19.34 28.18 -10.38
CA TYR A 728 -18.67 29.43 -10.02
C TYR A 728 -17.75 29.34 -8.81
N LEU A 729 -17.92 28.34 -7.94
CA LEU A 729 -17.08 28.07 -6.75
C LEU A 729 -16.19 26.84 -6.91
N GLY A 730 -16.76 25.68 -7.24
CA GLY A 730 -16.08 24.39 -7.33
C GLY A 730 -16.56 23.54 -8.50
N PHE A 731 -16.13 22.28 -8.62
CA PHE A 731 -16.57 21.28 -9.62
C PHE A 731 -16.26 21.55 -11.09
N TYR A 732 -15.87 22.77 -11.46
CA TYR A 732 -15.50 23.14 -12.83
C TYR A 732 -14.33 22.31 -13.38
N ASP A 733 -13.38 21.95 -12.52
CA ASP A 733 -12.24 21.09 -12.81
C ASP A 733 -12.67 19.64 -13.02
N LEU A 734 -13.61 19.16 -12.19
CA LEU A 734 -14.14 17.80 -12.30
C LEU A 734 -14.95 17.61 -13.58
N ASP A 735 -15.86 18.54 -13.87
CA ASP A 735 -16.65 18.59 -15.10
C ASP A 735 -15.75 18.63 -16.34
N PHE A 736 -14.72 19.48 -16.30
CA PHE A 736 -13.74 19.58 -17.38
C PHE A 736 -13.00 18.27 -17.62
N CYS A 737 -12.54 17.60 -16.56
CA CYS A 737 -11.90 16.29 -16.68
C CYS A 737 -12.83 15.25 -17.32
N ILE A 738 -14.12 15.24 -16.96
CA ILE A 738 -15.11 14.34 -17.55
C ILE A 738 -15.32 14.64 -19.04
N LYS A 739 -15.42 15.92 -19.43
CA LYS A 739 -15.52 16.31 -20.85
C LYS A 739 -14.34 15.79 -21.68
N LEU A 740 -13.13 15.84 -21.13
CA LEU A 740 -11.94 15.25 -21.78
C LEU A 740 -12.04 13.71 -21.88
N ARG A 741 -12.49 13.01 -20.82
CA ARG A 741 -12.70 11.56 -20.86
C ARG A 741 -13.73 11.15 -21.92
N ILE A 742 -14.82 11.91 -22.06
CA ILE A 742 -15.85 11.66 -23.08
C ILE A 742 -15.27 11.78 -24.51
N GLN A 743 -14.26 12.62 -24.72
CA GLN A 743 -13.53 12.72 -25.99
C GLN A 743 -12.43 11.64 -26.16
N GLY A 744 -12.32 10.68 -25.24
CA GLY A 744 -11.31 9.62 -25.28
C GLY A 744 -9.93 10.03 -24.80
N LYS A 745 -9.75 11.24 -24.24
CA LYS A 745 -8.47 11.68 -23.67
C LYS A 745 -8.25 11.06 -22.29
N LEU A 746 -7.00 10.81 -21.93
CA LEU A 746 -6.59 10.36 -20.60
C LEU A 746 -6.35 11.56 -19.67
N ASN A 747 -6.78 11.44 -18.42
CA ASN A 747 -6.36 12.34 -17.35
C ASN A 747 -5.34 11.62 -16.47
N THR A 748 -4.19 12.24 -16.24
CA THR A 748 -3.04 11.56 -15.60
C THR A 748 -2.58 12.29 -14.35
N TYR A 749 -2.49 11.55 -13.26
CA TYR A 749 -1.81 11.97 -12.04
C TYR A 749 -0.32 11.63 -12.15
N ASN A 750 0.55 12.59 -11.85
CA ASN A 750 1.99 12.41 -11.83
C ASN A 750 2.54 12.51 -10.39
N GLY A 751 2.78 11.35 -9.78
CA GLY A 751 3.34 11.23 -8.43
C GLY A 751 4.79 11.72 -8.27
N PHE A 752 5.48 12.05 -9.37
CA PHE A 752 6.83 12.64 -9.37
C PHE A 752 6.82 14.18 -9.44
N SER A 753 5.65 14.80 -9.67
CA SER A 753 5.47 16.25 -9.64
C SER A 753 4.92 16.69 -8.28
N HIS A 754 5.75 17.33 -7.45
CA HIS A 754 5.38 17.68 -6.07
C HIS A 754 5.12 19.18 -5.91
N TRP A 755 4.01 19.49 -5.26
CA TRP A 755 3.54 20.84 -4.99
C TRP A 755 3.16 20.98 -3.53
N ARG A 756 3.40 22.17 -2.95
CA ARG A 756 2.90 22.51 -1.62
C ARG A 756 1.71 23.43 -1.69
N TYR A 757 0.76 23.24 -0.79
CA TYR A 757 -0.37 24.14 -0.63
C TYR A 757 -0.35 24.77 0.77
N ASN A 758 -0.21 26.09 0.86
CA ASN A 758 -0.12 26.82 2.12
C ASN A 758 -1.51 27.02 2.78
N VAL A 759 -2.19 25.91 3.07
CA VAL A 759 -3.49 25.87 3.73
C VAL A 759 -3.48 24.78 4.79
N ARG A 760 -4.05 25.07 5.97
CA ARG A 760 -4.11 24.12 7.10
C ARG A 760 -5.34 23.21 7.08
N ASN A 761 -6.47 23.68 6.56
CA ASN A 761 -7.74 22.97 6.65
C ASN A 761 -8.49 23.00 5.32
N LEU A 762 -8.74 21.82 4.75
CA LEU A 762 -9.52 21.62 3.54
C LEU A 762 -10.75 20.75 3.82
N ILE A 763 -11.84 21.00 3.09
CA ILE A 763 -13.03 20.16 3.04
C ILE A 763 -13.33 19.90 1.55
N MET A 764 -13.30 18.63 1.13
CA MET A 764 -13.49 18.22 -0.28
C MET A 764 -12.52 18.91 -1.26
N GLY A 765 -11.29 19.18 -0.84
CA GLY A 765 -10.29 19.89 -1.65
C GLY A 765 -10.45 21.42 -1.70
N TYR A 766 -11.43 21.98 -1.02
CA TYR A 766 -11.64 23.44 -0.91
C TYR A 766 -11.28 23.95 0.48
N GLU A 767 -10.92 25.23 0.61
CA GLU A 767 -10.63 25.81 1.92
C GLU A 767 -11.84 25.73 2.84
N ALA A 768 -11.65 25.20 4.06
CA ALA A 768 -12.75 24.98 4.99
C ALA A 768 -13.53 26.26 5.33
N ALA A 769 -12.88 27.43 5.24
CA ALA A 769 -13.52 28.73 5.42
C ALA A 769 -14.48 29.06 4.28
N ASP A 770 -14.08 28.86 3.02
CA ASP A 770 -14.94 29.05 1.85
C ASP A 770 -16.13 28.09 1.90
N VAL A 771 -15.88 26.82 2.21
CA VAL A 771 -16.95 25.81 2.32
C VAL A 771 -17.98 26.14 3.39
N LYS A 772 -17.53 26.70 4.52
CA LYS A 772 -18.45 27.15 5.60
C LYS A 772 -19.23 28.39 5.21
N LYS A 773 -18.62 29.33 4.49
CA LYS A 773 -19.22 30.59 4.07
C LYS A 773 -20.25 30.39 2.97
N ASP A 774 -19.93 29.55 1.98
CA ASP A 774 -20.69 29.39 0.73
C ASP A 774 -21.28 27.96 0.60
N LYS A 775 -21.70 27.37 1.72
CA LYS A 775 -22.18 25.97 1.79
C LYS A 775 -23.39 25.69 0.89
N GLU A 776 -24.36 26.59 0.86
CA GLU A 776 -25.59 26.43 0.07
C GLU A 776 -25.28 26.44 -1.43
N ALA A 777 -24.47 27.40 -1.86
CA ALA A 777 -23.96 27.52 -3.22
C ALA A 777 -23.21 26.26 -3.69
N LEU A 778 -22.29 25.74 -2.88
CA LEU A 778 -21.58 24.50 -3.20
C LEU A 778 -22.51 23.28 -3.31
N ASN A 779 -23.56 23.20 -2.50
CA ASN A 779 -24.56 22.13 -2.62
C ASN A 779 -25.39 22.26 -3.90
N GLU A 780 -25.73 23.47 -4.32
CA GLU A 780 -26.43 23.73 -5.58
C GLU A 780 -25.57 23.31 -6.78
N GLU A 781 -24.29 23.70 -6.79
CA GLU A 781 -23.33 23.27 -7.82
C GLU A 781 -23.14 21.75 -7.83
N TYR A 782 -23.04 21.11 -6.67
CA TYR A 782 -22.94 19.65 -6.58
C TYR A 782 -24.16 18.96 -7.19
N ASN A 783 -25.37 19.44 -6.91
CA ASN A 783 -26.59 18.89 -7.49
C ASN A 783 -26.65 19.12 -9.01
N LEU A 784 -26.19 20.28 -9.48
CA LEU A 784 -26.08 20.57 -10.91
C LEU A 784 -25.06 19.64 -11.58
N PHE A 785 -23.88 19.46 -10.99
CA PHE A 785 -22.83 18.57 -11.47
C PHE A 785 -23.33 17.14 -11.61
N ARG A 786 -24.01 16.60 -10.58
CA ARG A 786 -24.60 15.26 -10.62
C ARG A 786 -25.67 15.12 -11.71
N LYS A 787 -26.44 16.16 -11.95
CA LYS A 787 -27.47 16.18 -12.99
C LYS A 787 -26.83 16.21 -14.39
N ASN A 788 -25.86 17.09 -14.60
CA ASN A 788 -25.20 17.30 -15.89
C ASN A 788 -24.34 16.10 -16.28
N GLN A 789 -23.67 15.47 -15.30
CA GLN A 789 -22.76 14.34 -15.52
C GLN A 789 -23.38 13.00 -15.12
N PHE A 790 -24.72 12.89 -15.11
CA PHE A 790 -25.44 11.72 -14.61
C PHE A 790 -24.97 10.41 -15.26
N ASP A 791 -24.89 10.36 -16.59
CA ASP A 791 -24.54 9.12 -17.32
C ASP A 791 -23.12 8.63 -17.00
N PHE A 792 -22.19 9.56 -16.76
CA PHE A 792 -20.82 9.26 -16.40
C PHE A 792 -20.72 8.81 -14.94
N LEU A 793 -21.34 9.56 -14.03
CA LEU A 793 -21.26 9.33 -12.58
C LEU A 793 -22.15 8.18 -12.09
N ASN A 794 -23.09 7.68 -12.90
CA ASN A 794 -23.91 6.52 -12.56
C ASN A 794 -23.21 5.17 -12.82
N LYS A 795 -21.96 5.20 -13.30
CA LYS A 795 -21.05 4.05 -13.39
C LYS A 795 -20.07 4.08 -12.21
N VAL A 796 -19.38 2.96 -11.99
CA VAL A 796 -18.23 2.93 -11.08
C VAL A 796 -17.07 3.65 -11.79
N ASP A 797 -16.25 4.39 -11.05
CA ASP A 797 -15.05 5.01 -11.63
C ASP A 797 -14.12 3.90 -12.15
N PRO A 798 -13.75 3.88 -13.44
CA PRO A 798 -12.91 2.82 -14.00
C PRO A 798 -11.58 2.68 -13.27
N PHE A 799 -11.04 3.76 -12.68
CA PHE A 799 -9.77 3.69 -11.97
C PHE A 799 -9.93 3.37 -10.46
N TYR A 800 -11.09 2.86 -10.07
CA TYR A 800 -11.38 2.41 -8.71
C TYR A 800 -12.14 1.08 -8.74
N SER A 801 -11.53 0.03 -8.17
CA SER A 801 -12.16 -1.30 -8.16
C SER A 801 -13.52 -1.28 -7.45
N PRO A 802 -14.56 -1.92 -8.02
CA PRO A 802 -15.87 -2.06 -7.37
C PRO A 802 -15.81 -2.92 -6.09
N ASN A 803 -14.72 -3.65 -5.87
CA ASN A 803 -14.48 -4.45 -4.66
C ASN A 803 -14.08 -3.59 -3.45
N PHE A 804 -13.87 -2.30 -3.65
CA PHE A 804 -13.70 -1.35 -2.56
C PHE A 804 -15.03 -0.71 -2.14
N SER A 805 -15.12 -0.47 -0.84
CA SER A 805 -16.25 0.19 -0.22
C SER A 805 -16.40 1.62 -0.68
N THR A 806 -17.67 1.97 -0.90
CA THR A 806 -18.14 3.34 -1.07
C THR A 806 -18.47 4.02 0.26
N LYS A 807 -18.56 3.26 1.36
CA LYS A 807 -18.94 3.81 2.69
C LYS A 807 -17.75 4.26 3.53
N TYR A 808 -16.57 3.71 3.27
CA TYR A 808 -15.33 3.94 4.05
C TYR A 808 -14.34 4.81 3.30
N ASP A 809 -13.17 5.05 3.88
CA ASP A 809 -12.03 5.66 3.19
C ASP A 809 -11.69 4.87 1.91
N ALA A 810 -11.19 5.58 0.90
CA ALA A 810 -10.77 4.98 -0.37
C ALA A 810 -9.84 3.78 -0.12
N TYR A 811 -10.00 2.72 -0.93
CA TYR A 811 -9.22 1.47 -0.85
C TYR A 811 -9.45 0.65 0.44
N THR A 812 -10.65 0.75 1.02
CA THR A 812 -11.15 -0.18 2.05
C THR A 812 -12.02 -1.23 1.38
N ILE A 813 -11.89 -2.52 1.71
CA ILE A 813 -12.71 -3.62 1.14
C ILE A 813 -14.21 -3.33 1.35
N ALA A 814 -15.02 -3.59 0.32
CA ALA A 814 -16.48 -3.49 0.38
C ALA A 814 -17.07 -4.47 1.40
N ASP A 815 -18.25 -4.16 1.92
CA ASP A 815 -18.99 -5.06 2.81
C ASP A 815 -20.04 -5.85 2.08
#